data_AF-A0A661ZAN7-F1
#
_entry.id   AF-A0A661ZAN7-F1
#
_cell.length_a   1.000
_cell.length_b   1.000
_cell.length_c   1.000
_cell.angle_alpha   90.00
_cell.angle_beta   90.00
_cell.angle_gamma   90.00
#
_symmetry.space_group_name_H-M   'P 1'
#
loop_
_entity.id
_entity.type
_entity.pdbx_description
1 polymer ?
#
loop_
_entity_poly.entity_id
_entity_poly.type
_entity_poly.pdbx_seq_one_letter_code
_entity_poly.pdbx_strand_id
1 'polypeptide(L)'
;EGNAGFCPTFNPDMYNRDECFNDGDAGLIFPDGFTINGPIGSEVVQPCTGTNGAPLGFICQNAQWGADIDIDLHNHIPFGQQAFVNLLIDWDQNGNWGGSIDCPGFVVPEHILVDFQIPNPYDGPISALLAGVTMPIGANSGYVWARFSITDSPVGMDWSGEGFFEYGETEDYLLWIIEDDEEIDFGDAPDPNYRTLLANNGARHAIEPGFSLGVSIDPEFDGQPDVFATGDDNDGNDDEDGVIFLNSFVPGQIATIKVTLTEPLGVGGLLDPWIDFNMNGVFDHPAEHLCGGTSCVLNPGTNIINFNVPVGTPVNSQTYARFRLSRNGGLMPFGYAPDGEVEDYMVFVHDTIKDAKMHFPQYPDPFGWDVNITYPNIMADDWMCSETGAVNDFHFWVSWLDDIYPDNIDEAIQKIHISIHSDIPADPPNQPYSMPGDLLWERDFVSGEYGYNWYMEGPQGWYDPLYGTVLPNNHLNCFRIDIDGFEDPFVQQEGTIYWMDVYIELAGGAGGIDMVTVTLDGVDPTTPPYQTWVESNVDLMITGVGGDPPDYGIDPDRIWLWPAMLNADLSNLVGTVSKVEVDILDNCGIGCTVATLYDGSLIVDQKSNTVWGLSTLVLNNPGGFSPDKVTIISYEGAVLEIRIYLESSESYQIGWKTTLDHWNDDAVYSILPDIYWQELIDPFTEESLDMAFVITGNPVDNLDWGDAPDGAAAPQYPTLAINNGVNHIIDGVTYLGASIDGENNGIPDVNALGDDNDNFDDEDGVFFPNPLIIGQTVTIDVVSSIDGFLNAWVDFDINGDWADAADQIFSDELLLAGPNSITFNIPASATAGITFARFRFDTNGG
;
A
#
# COMPACT_ATOMS: atom_id res chain seq x y z
N GLU A 1 13.95 -57.17 -9.89
CA GLU A 1 13.29 -56.70 -11.12
C GLU A 1 13.86 -55.29 -11.34
N GLY A 2 13.68 -54.65 -12.48
CA GLY A 2 14.32 -53.34 -12.72
C GLY A 2 15.50 -53.26 -13.69
N ASN A 3 15.93 -52.03 -13.89
CA ASN A 3 16.71 -51.54 -15.04
C ASN A 3 18.25 -51.61 -14.90
N ALA A 4 18.79 -52.16 -13.81
CA ALA A 4 20.23 -52.20 -13.56
C ALA A 4 20.96 -53.27 -14.40
N GLY A 5 21.71 -52.82 -15.40
CA GLY A 5 22.69 -53.63 -16.14
C GLY A 5 22.36 -53.89 -17.62
N PHE A 6 23.16 -54.76 -18.25
CA PHE A 6 23.14 -55.04 -19.69
C PHE A 6 21.88 -55.81 -20.12
N CYS A 7 20.72 -55.15 -20.19
CA CYS A 7 19.47 -55.71 -20.69
C CYS A 7 19.58 -55.95 -22.21
N PRO A 8 19.77 -57.20 -22.68
CA PRO A 8 20.16 -57.43 -24.08
C PRO A 8 18.98 -57.33 -25.06
N THR A 9 17.74 -57.19 -24.58
CA THR A 9 16.54 -57.00 -25.41
C THR A 9 15.47 -56.21 -24.65
N PHE A 10 15.42 -54.88 -24.86
CA PHE A 10 14.33 -53.99 -24.44
C PHE A 10 13.02 -54.24 -25.24
N ASN A 11 12.57 -55.50 -25.33
CA ASN A 11 11.29 -55.81 -25.98
C ASN A 11 10.70 -57.17 -25.51
N PRO A 12 9.43 -57.20 -25.03
CA PRO A 12 8.59 -56.04 -24.78
C PRO A 12 8.96 -55.32 -23.48
N ASP A 13 8.66 -54.02 -23.50
CA ASP A 13 8.73 -52.94 -22.51
C ASP A 13 7.98 -53.28 -21.19
N MET A 14 8.31 -54.43 -20.59
CA MET A 14 7.60 -55.01 -19.44
C MET A 14 8.42 -54.98 -18.15
N TYR A 15 9.68 -54.54 -18.20
CA TYR A 15 10.64 -54.61 -17.08
C TYR A 15 11.28 -53.26 -16.70
N ASN A 16 10.87 -52.16 -17.34
CA ASN A 16 11.38 -50.78 -17.14
C ASN A 16 10.26 -49.81 -16.70
N ARG A 17 9.18 -50.38 -16.17
CA ARG A 17 7.97 -49.65 -15.78
C ARG A 17 7.57 -49.92 -14.34
N ASP A 18 8.23 -50.86 -13.65
CA ASP A 18 8.03 -51.11 -12.23
C ASP A 18 8.40 -49.86 -11.43
N GLU A 19 9.46 -49.15 -11.83
CA GLU A 19 9.89 -47.92 -11.16
C GLU A 19 8.86 -46.76 -11.24
N CYS A 20 7.90 -46.84 -12.17
CA CYS A 20 6.84 -45.84 -12.35
C CYS A 20 5.42 -46.40 -12.20
N PHE A 21 5.24 -47.67 -11.80
CA PHE A 21 3.93 -48.27 -11.61
C PHE A 21 3.51 -48.17 -10.14
N ASN A 22 2.25 -47.80 -9.92
CA ASN A 22 1.65 -47.70 -8.60
C ASN A 22 0.95 -49.03 -8.26
N ASP A 23 1.69 -50.14 -8.36
CA ASP A 23 1.23 -51.51 -8.04
C ASP A 23 1.59 -51.95 -6.61
N GLY A 24 2.30 -51.11 -5.86
CA GLY A 24 2.51 -51.25 -4.42
C GLY A 24 3.77 -52.03 -4.04
N ASP A 25 4.72 -52.16 -4.95
CA ASP A 25 6.08 -52.69 -4.74
C ASP A 25 7.19 -51.62 -4.90
N ALA A 26 6.95 -50.53 -5.63
CA ALA A 26 7.88 -49.39 -5.69
C ALA A 26 7.95 -48.63 -4.34
N GLY A 27 9.09 -48.74 -3.65
CA GLY A 27 9.29 -48.17 -2.32
C GLY A 27 10.00 -46.80 -2.28
N LEU A 28 10.65 -46.35 -3.37
CA LEU A 28 11.42 -45.09 -3.36
C LEU A 28 10.49 -43.89 -3.14
N ILE A 29 10.82 -43.06 -2.14
CA ILE A 29 10.07 -41.85 -1.80
C ILE A 29 10.79 -40.62 -2.37
N PHE A 30 12.13 -40.57 -2.23
CA PHE A 30 12.99 -39.53 -2.79
C PHE A 30 14.32 -40.13 -3.27
N PRO A 31 14.97 -39.55 -4.30
CA PRO A 31 14.36 -38.61 -5.24
C PRO A 31 13.36 -39.36 -6.14
N ASP A 32 12.68 -38.65 -7.04
CA ASP A 32 11.78 -39.29 -8.00
C ASP A 32 12.53 -40.28 -8.90
N GLY A 33 11.91 -41.43 -9.18
CA GLY A 33 12.45 -42.43 -10.09
C GLY A 33 12.43 -41.95 -11.55
N PHE A 34 13.40 -42.45 -12.31
CA PHE A 34 13.46 -42.28 -13.77
C PHE A 34 13.16 -43.60 -14.47
N THR A 35 12.56 -43.49 -15.65
CA THR A 35 12.35 -44.60 -16.60
C THR A 35 13.14 -44.39 -17.88
N ILE A 36 13.36 -45.47 -18.62
CA ILE A 36 14.07 -45.46 -19.90
C ILE A 36 13.08 -45.85 -21.00
N ASN A 37 12.84 -44.96 -21.97
CA ASN A 37 11.86 -45.20 -23.05
C ASN A 37 12.50 -45.03 -24.43
N GLY A 38 12.09 -45.84 -25.41
CA GLY A 38 12.47 -45.69 -26.81
C GLY A 38 12.87 -46.99 -27.50
N PRO A 39 13.07 -46.97 -28.84
CA PRO A 39 13.54 -48.12 -29.59
C PRO A 39 15.01 -48.45 -29.25
N ILE A 40 15.37 -49.73 -29.36
CA ILE A 40 16.74 -50.22 -29.13
C ILE A 40 17.78 -49.37 -29.87
N GLY A 41 18.71 -48.77 -29.14
CA GLY A 41 19.78 -47.90 -29.64
C GLY A 41 19.40 -46.42 -29.80
N SER A 42 18.27 -46.00 -29.23
CA SER A 42 17.74 -44.63 -29.22
C SER A 42 16.88 -44.36 -27.98
N GLU A 43 17.14 -45.11 -26.92
CA GLU A 43 16.48 -44.96 -25.63
C GLU A 43 16.84 -43.61 -24.99
N VAL A 44 15.86 -43.00 -24.33
CA VAL A 44 15.99 -41.71 -23.63
C VAL A 44 15.53 -41.93 -22.20
N VAL A 45 16.32 -41.42 -21.24
CA VAL A 45 15.93 -41.37 -19.84
C VAL A 45 14.89 -40.26 -19.67
N GLN A 46 13.79 -40.55 -18.99
CA GLN A 46 12.73 -39.58 -18.70
C GLN A 46 12.23 -39.79 -17.27
N PRO A 47 11.81 -38.72 -16.57
CA PRO A 47 11.13 -38.86 -15.29
C PRO A 47 9.87 -39.73 -15.41
N CYS A 48 9.48 -40.38 -14.32
CA CYS A 48 8.19 -41.05 -14.24
C CYS A 48 7.02 -40.08 -14.50
N THR A 49 5.88 -40.60 -14.97
CA THR A 49 4.72 -39.75 -15.29
C THR A 49 4.18 -39.10 -14.01
N GLY A 50 4.19 -37.77 -13.96
CA GLY A 50 3.74 -36.99 -12.80
C GLY A 50 4.85 -36.65 -11.80
N THR A 51 6.12 -36.89 -12.15
CA THR A 51 7.28 -36.49 -11.37
C THR A 51 8.17 -35.52 -12.17
N ASN A 52 8.99 -34.73 -11.46
CA ASN A 52 9.83 -33.69 -12.07
C ASN A 52 11.30 -34.11 -12.23
N GLY A 53 11.67 -35.31 -11.75
CA GLY A 53 13.01 -35.87 -11.92
C GLY A 53 14.05 -35.18 -11.05
N ALA A 54 13.77 -35.08 -9.74
CA ALA A 54 14.71 -34.48 -8.80
C ALA A 54 16.07 -35.21 -8.80
N PRO A 55 17.19 -34.49 -8.74
CA PRO A 55 18.50 -35.10 -8.57
C PRO A 55 18.72 -35.52 -7.11
N LEU A 56 19.62 -36.47 -6.92
CA LEU A 56 20.10 -36.88 -5.60
C LEU A 56 20.95 -35.79 -4.92
N GLY A 57 21.59 -34.93 -5.71
CA GLY A 57 22.49 -33.87 -5.26
C GLY A 57 23.72 -33.72 -6.18
N PHE A 58 24.67 -32.90 -5.76
CA PHE A 58 25.90 -32.61 -6.50
C PHE A 58 26.97 -33.68 -6.31
N ILE A 59 27.83 -33.84 -7.31
CA ILE A 59 29.01 -34.70 -7.21
C ILE A 59 29.84 -34.37 -5.97
N CYS A 60 30.36 -35.41 -5.31
CA CYS A 60 31.24 -35.28 -4.15
C CYS A 60 30.68 -34.45 -2.96
N GLN A 61 29.36 -34.30 -2.87
CA GLN A 61 28.68 -33.79 -1.68
C GLN A 61 28.04 -34.93 -0.88
N ASN A 62 27.16 -34.60 0.07
CA ASN A 62 26.44 -35.59 0.87
C ASN A 62 24.93 -35.44 0.64
N ALA A 63 24.26 -36.55 0.36
CA ALA A 63 22.80 -36.66 0.40
C ALA A 63 22.33 -37.01 1.82
N GLN A 64 21.21 -36.44 2.25
CA GLN A 64 20.58 -36.66 3.54
C GLN A 64 19.39 -37.61 3.43
N TRP A 65 19.35 -38.61 4.32
CA TRP A 65 18.21 -39.52 4.41
C TRP A 65 16.94 -38.77 4.87
N GLY A 66 15.85 -38.94 4.14
CA GLY A 66 14.56 -38.29 4.39
C GLY A 66 14.38 -36.91 3.74
N ALA A 67 15.42 -36.39 3.06
CA ALA A 67 15.35 -35.15 2.29
C ALA A 67 15.76 -35.39 0.83
N ASP A 68 16.96 -35.92 0.61
CA ASP A 68 17.52 -36.16 -0.73
C ASP A 68 17.29 -37.59 -1.20
N ILE A 69 17.28 -38.54 -0.27
CA ILE A 69 17.00 -39.95 -0.54
C ILE A 69 16.16 -40.57 0.57
N ASP A 70 15.12 -41.33 0.23
CA ASP A 70 14.36 -42.10 1.20
C ASP A 70 13.58 -43.23 0.52
N ILE A 71 13.31 -44.30 1.26
CA ILE A 71 12.60 -45.50 0.77
C ILE A 71 11.68 -46.03 1.86
N ASP A 72 10.44 -46.37 1.49
CA ASP A 72 9.46 -47.00 2.36
C ASP A 72 9.76 -48.50 2.50
N LEU A 73 9.76 -49.00 3.73
CA LEU A 73 10.16 -50.37 4.04
C LEU A 73 9.03 -51.12 4.75
N HIS A 74 8.78 -52.35 4.32
CA HIS A 74 7.80 -53.25 4.92
C HIS A 74 8.47 -54.54 5.41
N ASN A 75 8.77 -54.63 6.71
CA ASN A 75 9.36 -55.82 7.32
C ASN A 75 8.37 -56.55 8.22
N HIS A 76 7.77 -57.63 7.69
CA HIS A 76 6.91 -58.56 8.44
C HIS A 76 7.43 -59.99 8.39
N ILE A 77 8.76 -60.19 8.34
CA ILE A 77 9.34 -61.51 8.13
C ILE A 77 8.86 -62.51 9.22
N PRO A 78 8.35 -63.70 8.85
CA PRO A 78 7.81 -64.64 9.83
C PRO A 78 8.86 -65.11 10.86
N PHE A 79 8.40 -65.52 12.04
CA PHE A 79 9.21 -66.17 13.08
C PHE A 79 10.32 -65.31 13.72
N GLY A 80 10.29 -63.98 13.55
CA GLY A 80 11.22 -63.07 14.24
C GLY A 80 12.66 -63.13 13.71
N GLN A 81 12.84 -63.55 12.45
CA GLN A 81 14.11 -63.41 11.76
C GLN A 81 14.47 -61.94 11.58
N GLN A 82 15.77 -61.65 11.47
CA GLN A 82 16.28 -60.30 11.21
C GLN A 82 16.26 -60.05 9.70
N ALA A 83 16.00 -58.81 9.31
CA ALA A 83 16.13 -58.35 7.94
C ALA A 83 17.13 -57.20 7.88
N PHE A 84 17.86 -57.10 6.77
CA PHE A 84 18.92 -56.12 6.57
C PHE A 84 18.72 -55.36 5.25
N VAL A 85 18.74 -54.03 5.28
CA VAL A 85 18.80 -53.20 4.06
C VAL A 85 20.24 -53.06 3.62
N ASN A 86 20.45 -53.23 2.33
CA ASN A 86 21.69 -52.91 1.64
C ASN A 86 21.39 -51.94 0.50
N LEU A 87 22.23 -50.90 0.35
CA LEU A 87 22.16 -49.94 -0.75
C LEU A 87 23.48 -49.96 -1.51
N LEU A 88 23.42 -50.28 -2.80
CA LEU A 88 24.55 -50.12 -3.72
C LEU A 88 24.24 -49.02 -4.72
N ILE A 89 25.23 -48.22 -5.11
CA ILE A 89 25.13 -47.22 -6.17
C ILE A 89 26.37 -47.32 -7.04
N ASP A 90 26.19 -47.51 -8.35
CA ASP A 90 27.25 -47.58 -9.36
C ASP A 90 27.76 -46.16 -9.70
N TRP A 91 28.55 -45.59 -8.79
CA TRP A 91 29.04 -44.21 -8.89
C TRP A 91 29.95 -43.97 -10.09
N ASP A 92 30.70 -44.98 -10.53
CA ASP A 92 31.61 -44.85 -11.65
C ASP A 92 31.00 -45.27 -13.00
N GLN A 93 29.69 -45.64 -12.97
CA GLN A 93 28.84 -45.94 -14.12
C GLN A 93 29.41 -47.06 -15.00
N ASN A 94 30.17 -47.97 -14.41
CA ASN A 94 30.90 -49.00 -15.16
C ASN A 94 30.13 -50.34 -15.23
N GLY A 95 29.03 -50.48 -14.48
CA GLY A 95 28.19 -51.67 -14.37
C GLY A 95 28.67 -52.72 -13.37
N ASN A 96 29.73 -52.45 -12.61
CA ASN A 96 30.14 -53.22 -11.43
C ASN A 96 29.75 -52.46 -10.16
N TRP A 97 29.43 -53.20 -9.10
CA TRP A 97 28.74 -52.67 -7.91
C TRP A 97 29.51 -52.93 -6.60
N GLY A 98 30.81 -53.20 -6.67
CA GLY A 98 31.65 -53.52 -5.51
C GLY A 98 32.94 -52.69 -5.42
N GLY A 99 32.99 -51.58 -6.15
CA GLY A 99 34.10 -50.65 -6.25
C GLY A 99 33.91 -49.39 -5.41
N SER A 100 34.57 -48.33 -5.85
CA SER A 100 34.58 -47.03 -5.19
C SER A 100 35.10 -45.96 -6.16
N ILE A 101 34.66 -44.72 -5.98
CA ILE A 101 35.13 -43.57 -6.74
C ILE A 101 35.85 -42.55 -5.83
N ASP A 102 36.88 -41.88 -6.36
CA ASP A 102 37.66 -40.88 -5.64
C ASP A 102 36.99 -39.49 -5.75
N CYS A 103 36.68 -38.89 -4.60
CA CYS A 103 36.30 -37.49 -4.48
C CYS A 103 37.45 -36.64 -3.90
N PRO A 104 37.43 -35.31 -4.04
CA PRO A 104 38.41 -34.44 -3.41
C PRO A 104 38.47 -34.62 -1.89
N GLY A 105 39.46 -35.38 -1.40
CA GLY A 105 39.72 -35.57 0.02
C GLY A 105 39.09 -36.80 0.68
N PHE A 106 38.25 -37.57 -0.03
CA PHE A 106 37.64 -38.79 0.47
C PHE A 106 37.28 -39.77 -0.67
N VAL A 107 36.98 -41.02 -0.32
CA VAL A 107 36.63 -42.08 -1.27
C VAL A 107 35.22 -42.55 -0.98
N VAL A 108 34.40 -42.67 -2.02
CA VAL A 108 32.99 -43.05 -1.94
C VAL A 108 32.84 -44.50 -2.36
N PRO A 109 32.44 -45.43 -1.46
CA PRO A 109 32.20 -46.81 -1.85
C PRO A 109 30.89 -46.95 -2.62
N GLU A 110 30.81 -47.95 -3.50
CA GLU A 110 29.55 -48.27 -4.19
C GLU A 110 28.54 -48.93 -3.23
N HIS A 111 28.98 -49.70 -2.24
CA HIS A 111 28.11 -50.25 -1.19
C HIS A 111 27.95 -49.26 -0.03
N ILE A 112 26.91 -48.42 -0.12
CA ILE A 112 26.67 -47.27 0.77
C ILE A 112 26.09 -47.68 2.12
N LEU A 113 25.02 -48.48 2.10
CA LEU A 113 24.39 -48.99 3.31
C LEU A 113 24.65 -50.49 3.39
N VAL A 114 25.30 -50.95 4.47
CA VAL A 114 25.74 -52.34 4.61
C VAL A 114 25.06 -52.97 5.82
N ASP A 115 24.31 -54.04 5.58
CA ASP A 115 23.64 -54.85 6.59
C ASP A 115 22.87 -54.03 7.63
N PHE A 116 22.13 -52.99 7.18
CA PHE A 116 21.40 -52.13 8.09
C PHE A 116 20.16 -52.84 8.63
N GLN A 117 20.17 -53.16 9.92
CA GLN A 117 19.13 -54.01 10.52
C GLN A 117 17.80 -53.27 10.68
N ILE A 118 16.72 -53.85 10.13
CA ILE A 118 15.35 -53.32 10.24
C ILE A 118 14.62 -54.00 11.41
N PRO A 119 13.84 -53.26 12.23
CA PRO A 119 12.93 -53.86 13.21
C PRO A 119 11.87 -54.78 12.54
N ASN A 120 11.33 -55.75 13.30
CA ASN A 120 10.25 -56.63 12.85
C ASN A 120 9.16 -56.70 13.95
N PRO A 121 7.93 -56.19 13.71
CA PRO A 121 7.47 -55.60 12.46
C PRO A 121 8.00 -54.16 12.26
N TYR A 122 8.07 -53.71 11.00
CA TYR A 122 8.32 -52.32 10.64
C TYR A 122 7.58 -51.96 9.34
N ASP A 123 6.92 -50.80 9.34
CA ASP A 123 6.29 -50.19 8.17
C ASP A 123 6.60 -48.69 8.24
N GLY A 124 7.27 -48.15 7.23
CA GLY A 124 7.60 -46.73 7.15
C GLY A 124 8.94 -46.43 6.46
N PRO A 125 9.28 -45.14 6.32
CA PRO A 125 10.50 -44.69 5.63
C PRO A 125 11.76 -45.10 6.38
N ILE A 126 12.84 -45.45 5.67
CA ILE A 126 14.12 -45.78 6.29
C ILE A 126 14.72 -44.59 7.05
N SER A 127 14.43 -43.35 6.63
CA SER A 127 14.86 -42.12 7.32
C SER A 127 14.43 -42.06 8.79
N ALA A 128 13.30 -42.67 9.17
CA ALA A 128 12.89 -42.75 10.58
C ALA A 128 13.84 -43.62 11.43
N LEU A 129 14.64 -44.48 10.80
CA LEU A 129 15.72 -45.28 11.42
C LEU A 129 17.11 -44.66 11.22
N LEU A 130 17.27 -43.77 10.23
CA LEU A 130 18.52 -43.12 9.82
C LEU A 130 18.53 -41.59 10.04
N ALA A 131 17.66 -41.08 10.93
CA ALA A 131 17.48 -39.64 11.09
C ALA A 131 18.80 -38.89 11.39
N GLY A 132 19.14 -37.92 10.55
CA GLY A 132 20.38 -37.12 10.65
C GLY A 132 21.64 -37.82 10.15
N VAL A 133 21.52 -38.98 9.50
CA VAL A 133 22.61 -39.64 8.79
C VAL A 133 22.65 -39.12 7.36
N THR A 134 23.85 -38.84 6.86
CA THR A 134 24.09 -38.50 5.46
C THR A 134 24.88 -39.61 4.77
N MET A 135 24.80 -39.66 3.45
CA MET A 135 25.59 -40.54 2.60
C MET A 135 26.36 -39.72 1.55
N PRO A 136 27.62 -40.07 1.26
CA PRO A 136 28.40 -39.38 0.24
C PRO A 136 27.92 -39.71 -1.19
N ILE A 137 27.95 -38.70 -2.06
CA ILE A 137 27.68 -38.81 -3.50
C ILE A 137 28.99 -38.96 -4.27
N GLY A 138 29.00 -39.78 -5.32
CA GLY A 138 30.17 -40.05 -6.16
C GLY A 138 30.63 -38.85 -7.00
N ALA A 139 31.78 -39.00 -7.69
CA ALA A 139 32.42 -37.93 -8.44
C ALA A 139 31.92 -37.74 -9.89
N ASN A 140 31.05 -38.63 -10.38
CA ASN A 140 30.51 -38.54 -11.73
C ASN A 140 29.06 -38.04 -11.67
N SER A 141 28.77 -37.06 -12.52
CA SER A 141 27.46 -36.51 -12.77
C SER A 141 26.64 -37.39 -13.73
N GLY A 142 25.38 -37.03 -13.93
CA GLY A 142 24.45 -37.74 -14.78
C GLY A 142 23.78 -38.90 -14.06
N TYR A 143 23.25 -39.85 -14.84
CA TYR A 143 22.46 -40.94 -14.29
C TYR A 143 23.33 -42.06 -13.73
N VAL A 144 23.06 -42.47 -12.49
CA VAL A 144 23.70 -43.59 -11.79
C VAL A 144 22.65 -44.64 -11.43
N TRP A 145 23.01 -45.92 -11.48
CA TRP A 145 22.12 -46.97 -11.01
C TRP A 145 22.28 -47.18 -9.52
N ALA A 146 21.15 -47.33 -8.82
CA ALA A 146 21.06 -47.68 -7.41
C ALA A 146 20.31 -49.00 -7.24
N ARG A 147 20.72 -49.78 -6.24
CA ARG A 147 20.08 -51.05 -5.87
C ARG A 147 19.81 -51.05 -4.38
N PHE A 148 18.53 -51.13 -4.02
CA PHE A 148 18.10 -51.43 -2.67
C PHE A 148 17.83 -52.93 -2.54
N SER A 149 18.27 -53.54 -1.45
CA SER A 149 18.01 -54.96 -1.20
C SER A 149 17.76 -55.23 0.27
N ILE A 150 16.60 -55.82 0.57
CA ILE A 150 16.30 -56.39 1.87
C ILE A 150 16.73 -57.85 1.85
N THR A 151 17.60 -58.25 2.77
CA THR A 151 18.09 -59.64 2.88
C THR A 151 17.74 -60.24 4.24
N ASP A 152 17.53 -61.56 4.28
CA ASP A 152 17.30 -62.35 5.50
C ASP A 152 18.60 -62.71 6.27
N SER A 153 19.74 -62.32 5.71
CA SER A 153 21.07 -62.62 6.23
C SER A 153 22.08 -61.55 5.84
N PRO A 154 23.11 -61.28 6.68
CA PRO A 154 24.13 -60.29 6.37
C PRO A 154 24.98 -60.67 5.16
N VAL A 155 25.30 -59.70 4.31
CA VAL A 155 26.06 -59.86 3.06
C VAL A 155 27.50 -59.36 3.18
N GLY A 156 27.76 -58.39 4.06
CA GLY A 156 29.07 -57.76 4.28
C GLY A 156 29.45 -56.70 3.24
N MET A 157 30.52 -55.95 3.55
CA MET A 157 30.95 -54.76 2.79
C MET A 157 31.31 -55.04 1.33
N ASP A 158 31.97 -56.18 1.03
CA ASP A 158 32.45 -56.50 -0.32
C ASP A 158 31.36 -57.11 -1.24
N TRP A 159 30.10 -57.08 -0.80
CA TRP A 159 28.99 -57.61 -1.58
C TRP A 159 28.72 -56.73 -2.80
N SER A 160 28.61 -57.35 -3.98
CA SER A 160 28.39 -56.65 -5.25
C SER A 160 26.93 -56.71 -5.72
N GLY A 161 25.99 -56.89 -4.78
CA GLY A 161 24.56 -57.03 -5.10
C GLY A 161 24.15 -58.39 -5.69
N GLU A 162 25.03 -59.40 -5.74
CA GLU A 162 24.74 -60.73 -6.30
C GLU A 162 24.41 -61.79 -5.22
N GLY A 163 23.38 -62.62 -5.42
CA GLY A 163 23.10 -63.69 -4.46
C GLY A 163 21.70 -64.29 -4.55
N PHE A 164 21.40 -65.16 -3.59
CA PHE A 164 20.07 -65.71 -3.36
C PHE A 164 19.78 -65.71 -1.86
N PHE A 165 18.62 -65.17 -1.48
CA PHE A 165 18.11 -65.10 -0.11
C PHE A 165 16.77 -65.82 -0.01
N GLU A 166 16.44 -66.43 1.14
CA GLU A 166 15.17 -67.15 1.31
C GLU A 166 14.00 -66.20 1.45
N TYR A 167 14.23 -65.05 2.10
CA TYR A 167 13.29 -63.93 2.24
C TYR A 167 13.98 -62.60 1.90
N GLY A 168 13.20 -61.62 1.46
CA GLY A 168 13.70 -60.31 1.03
C GLY A 168 13.15 -59.87 -0.31
N GLU A 169 13.68 -58.74 -0.80
CA GLU A 169 13.31 -58.09 -2.05
C GLU A 169 14.49 -57.25 -2.56
N THR A 170 14.58 -57.04 -3.88
CA THR A 170 15.61 -56.22 -4.52
C THR A 170 14.97 -55.32 -5.56
N GLU A 171 15.14 -54.02 -5.38
CA GLU A 171 14.66 -52.95 -6.27
C GLU A 171 15.84 -52.17 -6.84
N ASP A 172 15.74 -51.83 -8.12
CA ASP A 172 16.74 -51.06 -8.85
C ASP A 172 16.15 -49.72 -9.31
N TYR A 173 16.92 -48.64 -9.17
CA TYR A 173 16.50 -47.29 -9.54
C TYR A 173 17.59 -46.60 -10.35
N LEU A 174 17.18 -45.69 -11.22
CA LEU A 174 18.09 -44.74 -11.85
C LEU A 174 17.97 -43.42 -11.09
N LEU A 175 19.08 -42.90 -10.57
CA LEU A 175 19.17 -41.62 -9.86
C LEU A 175 19.99 -40.64 -10.68
N TRP A 176 19.76 -39.34 -10.52
CA TRP A 176 20.48 -38.30 -11.27
C TRP A 176 21.38 -37.47 -10.35
N ILE A 177 22.63 -37.23 -10.76
CA ILE A 177 23.64 -36.45 -10.04
C ILE A 177 24.00 -35.18 -10.84
N ILE A 178 24.07 -34.03 -10.16
CA ILE A 178 24.41 -32.72 -10.76
C ILE A 178 25.93 -32.49 -10.78
N GLU A 179 26.44 -31.78 -11.80
CA GLU A 179 27.84 -31.32 -11.87
C GLU A 179 28.10 -30.14 -10.91
N ASP A 180 29.29 -30.06 -10.31
CA ASP A 180 29.67 -29.03 -9.31
C ASP A 180 29.83 -27.61 -9.91
N ASP A 181 29.66 -27.45 -11.23
CA ASP A 181 29.71 -26.18 -11.97
C ASP A 181 28.37 -25.79 -12.62
N GLU A 182 27.27 -26.49 -12.32
CA GLU A 182 25.93 -26.02 -12.67
C GLU A 182 25.55 -24.87 -11.71
N GLU A 183 25.42 -23.67 -12.27
CA GLU A 183 24.91 -22.49 -11.57
C GLU A 183 23.41 -22.70 -11.31
N ILE A 184 23.00 -22.59 -10.05
CA ILE A 184 21.63 -22.82 -9.60
C ILE A 184 21.10 -21.52 -9.02
N ASP A 185 19.90 -21.14 -9.43
CA ASP A 185 19.13 -20.08 -8.77
C ASP A 185 18.25 -20.71 -7.66
N PHE A 186 18.16 -20.03 -6.52
CA PHE A 186 17.21 -20.28 -5.43
C PHE A 186 16.49 -18.98 -5.09
N GLY A 187 15.23 -19.05 -4.64
CA GLY A 187 14.56 -17.88 -4.09
C GLY A 187 14.85 -17.60 -2.60
N ASP A 188 14.04 -16.73 -2.03
CA ASP A 188 14.24 -16.13 -0.70
C ASP A 188 12.96 -15.95 0.16
N ALA A 189 11.84 -16.56 -0.21
CA ALA A 189 10.65 -16.54 0.65
C ALA A 189 10.97 -17.16 2.03
N PRO A 190 10.31 -16.76 3.13
CA PRO A 190 10.70 -17.20 4.47
C PRO A 190 10.73 -18.73 4.69
N ASP A 191 11.84 -19.21 5.22
CA ASP A 191 12.07 -20.61 5.62
C ASP A 191 11.75 -20.82 7.12
N PRO A 192 11.25 -21.99 7.58
CA PRO A 192 11.12 -23.28 6.89
C PRO A 192 9.79 -23.53 6.17
N ASN A 193 8.82 -22.63 6.29
CA ASN A 193 7.46 -22.95 5.85
C ASN A 193 7.33 -22.88 4.31
N TYR A 194 7.85 -21.83 3.67
CA TYR A 194 7.81 -21.72 2.19
C TYR A 194 8.85 -22.61 1.48
N ARG A 195 9.71 -23.29 2.24
CA ARG A 195 10.75 -24.22 1.75
C ARG A 195 11.64 -23.54 0.72
N THR A 196 12.65 -22.87 1.23
CA THR A 196 13.54 -22.03 0.44
C THR A 196 14.97 -22.54 0.57
N LEU A 197 15.36 -22.94 1.78
CA LEU A 197 16.65 -23.60 1.99
C LEU A 197 16.67 -25.01 1.38
N LEU A 198 17.82 -25.40 0.84
CA LEU A 198 18.13 -26.72 0.34
C LEU A 198 17.86 -27.81 1.39
N ALA A 199 18.11 -27.50 2.67
CA ALA A 199 17.81 -28.40 3.79
C ALA A 199 16.33 -28.79 3.91
N ASN A 200 15.42 -27.97 3.35
CA ASN A 200 13.98 -28.21 3.28
C ASN A 200 13.49 -28.56 1.86
N ASN A 201 14.43 -28.96 0.99
CA ASN A 201 14.23 -29.19 -0.43
C ASN A 201 13.65 -27.95 -1.15
N GLY A 202 14.30 -26.80 -0.94
CA GLY A 202 13.87 -25.52 -1.48
C GLY A 202 13.68 -25.48 -3.00
N ALA A 203 12.83 -24.56 -3.47
CA ALA A 203 12.68 -24.26 -4.89
C ALA A 203 14.03 -23.81 -5.45
N ARG A 204 14.40 -24.37 -6.60
CA ARG A 204 15.66 -24.04 -7.27
C ARG A 204 15.63 -24.44 -8.74
N HIS A 205 16.39 -23.74 -9.59
CA HIS A 205 16.51 -24.07 -11.02
C HIS A 205 17.98 -24.10 -11.45
N ALA A 206 18.32 -25.03 -12.34
CA ALA A 206 19.55 -24.88 -13.09
C ALA A 206 19.41 -23.72 -14.09
N ILE A 207 20.35 -22.79 -14.05
CA ILE A 207 20.31 -21.60 -14.89
C ILE A 207 20.53 -21.98 -16.36
N GLU A 208 19.55 -21.68 -17.21
CA GLU A 208 19.70 -21.77 -18.68
C GLU A 208 20.02 -20.36 -19.22
N PRO A 209 21.23 -20.09 -19.74
CA PRO A 209 21.61 -18.75 -20.17
C PRO A 209 20.65 -18.14 -21.21
N GLY A 210 20.00 -17.04 -20.83
CA GLY A 210 19.04 -16.32 -21.65
C GLY A 210 17.62 -16.88 -21.60
N PHE A 211 17.28 -17.72 -20.63
CA PHE A 211 15.92 -18.14 -20.32
C PHE A 211 15.61 -17.81 -18.86
N SER A 212 15.10 -16.59 -18.65
CA SER A 212 14.76 -16.03 -17.33
C SER A 212 13.48 -15.19 -17.43
N LEU A 213 12.87 -14.94 -16.30
CA LEU A 213 12.02 -13.80 -16.04
C LEU A 213 12.90 -12.53 -16.03
N GLY A 214 12.34 -11.42 -16.50
CA GLY A 214 13.04 -10.14 -16.51
C GLY A 214 14.38 -10.14 -17.26
N VAL A 215 15.41 -9.51 -16.72
CA VAL A 215 16.72 -9.26 -17.37
C VAL A 215 17.87 -9.95 -16.64
N SER A 216 17.75 -10.08 -15.33
CA SER A 216 18.78 -10.59 -14.45
C SER A 216 18.45 -12.02 -14.04
N ILE A 217 19.45 -12.72 -13.51
CA ILE A 217 19.37 -14.00 -12.81
C ILE A 217 20.71 -14.14 -12.11
N ASP A 218 20.71 -14.51 -10.84
CA ASP A 218 21.93 -14.80 -10.09
C ASP A 218 21.96 -16.23 -9.55
N PRO A 219 23.18 -16.79 -9.36
CA PRO A 219 23.34 -18.12 -8.81
C PRO A 219 23.78 -18.15 -7.35
N GLU A 220 23.07 -18.92 -6.54
CA GLU A 220 23.30 -19.12 -5.12
C GLU A 220 23.72 -20.57 -4.84
N PHE A 221 24.43 -20.73 -3.72
CA PHE A 221 24.75 -22.09 -3.22
C PHE A 221 23.58 -22.70 -2.42
N ASP A 222 22.69 -21.87 -1.90
CA ASP A 222 21.51 -22.21 -1.09
C ASP A 222 20.58 -20.98 -1.08
N GLY A 223 19.29 -21.17 -0.82
CA GLY A 223 18.34 -20.05 -0.78
C GLY A 223 18.67 -19.03 0.31
N GLN A 224 18.24 -17.78 0.11
CA GLN A 224 18.62 -16.65 0.98
C GLN A 224 17.43 -16.08 1.76
N PRO A 225 16.66 -16.88 2.52
CA PRO A 225 15.36 -16.44 3.01
C PRO A 225 15.42 -15.27 3.98
N ASP A 226 14.57 -14.28 3.74
CA ASP A 226 14.38 -13.14 4.63
C ASP A 226 12.88 -12.84 4.86
N VAL A 227 12.56 -11.78 5.61
CA VAL A 227 11.15 -11.46 5.93
C VAL A 227 10.46 -10.68 4.82
N PHE A 228 11.21 -10.00 3.96
CA PHE A 228 10.69 -9.16 2.89
C PHE A 228 10.75 -9.81 1.52
N ALA A 229 11.32 -11.02 1.41
CA ALA A 229 11.73 -11.61 0.14
C ALA A 229 12.58 -10.59 -0.64
N THR A 230 13.72 -10.22 -0.03
CA THR A 230 14.79 -9.39 -0.65
C THR A 230 16.21 -9.93 -0.41
N GLY A 231 16.31 -11.20 -0.03
CA GLY A 231 17.49 -11.76 0.62
C GLY A 231 18.66 -12.02 -0.33
N ASP A 232 18.36 -12.53 -1.53
CA ASP A 232 19.25 -12.72 -2.67
C ASP A 232 19.57 -11.37 -3.35
N ASP A 233 18.65 -10.41 -3.41
CA ASP A 233 18.86 -9.08 -4.02
C ASP A 233 20.06 -8.33 -3.39
N ASN A 234 20.36 -8.64 -2.13
CA ASN A 234 21.37 -7.96 -1.34
C ASN A 234 22.82 -8.39 -1.66
N ASP A 235 23.03 -9.36 -2.56
CA ASP A 235 24.36 -9.87 -2.91
C ASP A 235 24.97 -9.28 -4.20
N GLY A 236 24.16 -8.59 -5.02
CA GLY A 236 24.63 -7.66 -6.04
C GLY A 236 23.94 -7.68 -7.39
N ASN A 237 23.00 -8.60 -7.62
CA ASN A 237 22.00 -8.52 -8.68
C ASN A 237 20.62 -8.72 -8.03
N ASP A 238 19.60 -8.09 -8.60
CA ASP A 238 18.19 -8.17 -8.18
C ASP A 238 17.52 -8.89 -9.34
N ASP A 239 17.23 -10.18 -9.16
CA ASP A 239 16.62 -11.04 -10.17
C ASP A 239 15.08 -11.08 -10.07
N GLU A 240 14.49 -10.45 -9.06
CA GLU A 240 13.06 -10.07 -8.96
C GLU A 240 12.61 -9.02 -10.00
N ASP A 241 13.26 -8.93 -11.16
CA ASP A 241 13.00 -7.95 -12.21
C ASP A 241 11.99 -8.42 -13.28
N GLY A 242 11.43 -9.63 -13.12
CA GLY A 242 10.52 -10.25 -14.08
C GLY A 242 9.03 -10.08 -13.83
N VAL A 243 8.58 -9.93 -12.58
CA VAL A 243 7.16 -9.70 -12.22
C VAL A 243 6.90 -8.30 -11.69
N ILE A 244 5.89 -7.65 -12.27
CA ILE A 244 5.36 -6.36 -11.80
C ILE A 244 3.88 -6.50 -11.46
N PHE A 245 3.51 -6.11 -10.25
CA PHE A 245 2.11 -6.04 -9.79
C PHE A 245 1.48 -4.75 -10.31
N LEU A 246 0.34 -4.87 -11.01
CA LEU A 246 -0.29 -3.72 -11.68
C LEU A 246 -1.50 -3.16 -10.93
N ASN A 247 -1.97 -3.84 -9.89
CA ASN A 247 -3.05 -3.38 -9.04
C ASN A 247 -3.03 -4.10 -7.69
N SER A 248 -3.71 -3.51 -6.73
CA SER A 248 -3.75 -4.00 -5.35
C SER A 248 -4.56 -5.27 -5.17
N PHE A 249 -4.14 -6.13 -4.24
CA PHE A 249 -4.82 -7.40 -3.98
C PHE A 249 -5.97 -7.19 -2.99
N VAL A 250 -7.20 -7.27 -3.49
CA VAL A 250 -8.43 -7.11 -2.69
C VAL A 250 -9.30 -8.37 -2.79
N PRO A 251 -9.72 -8.98 -1.68
CA PRO A 251 -10.51 -10.21 -1.71
C PRO A 251 -11.79 -10.10 -2.56
N GLY A 252 -11.98 -11.05 -3.47
CA GLY A 252 -13.11 -11.08 -4.39
C GLY A 252 -12.97 -10.19 -5.63
N GLN A 253 -11.87 -9.46 -5.78
CA GLN A 253 -11.54 -8.69 -6.98
C GLN A 253 -10.55 -9.45 -7.89
N ILE A 254 -10.40 -8.95 -9.11
CA ILE A 254 -9.38 -9.42 -10.06
C ILE A 254 -8.10 -8.62 -9.82
N ALA A 255 -7.01 -9.34 -9.58
CA ALA A 255 -5.67 -8.79 -9.59
C ALA A 255 -4.96 -9.13 -10.92
N THR A 256 -4.01 -8.28 -11.30
CA THR A 256 -3.31 -8.31 -12.57
C THR A 256 -1.82 -8.14 -12.32
N ILE A 257 -1.02 -9.02 -12.93
CA ILE A 257 0.44 -8.92 -12.95
C ILE A 257 0.94 -8.88 -14.39
N LYS A 258 2.07 -8.20 -14.56
CA LYS A 258 2.86 -8.14 -15.79
C LYS A 258 4.10 -9.01 -15.58
N VAL A 259 4.26 -10.04 -16.41
CA VAL A 259 5.41 -10.96 -16.35
C VAL A 259 6.22 -10.82 -17.63
N THR A 260 7.52 -10.53 -17.52
CA THR A 260 8.43 -10.42 -18.66
C THR A 260 9.23 -11.70 -18.81
N LEU A 261 9.10 -12.39 -19.94
CA LEU A 261 9.94 -13.55 -20.26
C LEU A 261 11.08 -13.13 -21.20
N THR A 262 12.32 -13.29 -20.77
CA THR A 262 13.49 -13.22 -21.64
C THR A 262 13.76 -14.59 -22.24
N GLU A 263 13.47 -14.75 -23.53
CA GLU A 263 13.76 -15.97 -24.28
C GLU A 263 14.12 -15.63 -25.75
N PRO A 264 15.40 -15.77 -26.16
CA PRO A 264 15.89 -15.26 -27.44
C PRO A 264 15.57 -16.17 -28.63
N LEU A 265 15.16 -17.43 -28.41
CA LEU A 265 14.90 -18.39 -29.48
C LEU A 265 13.46 -18.30 -30.04
N GLY A 266 12.58 -17.55 -29.37
CA GLY A 266 11.18 -17.40 -29.74
C GLY A 266 10.29 -18.58 -29.36
N VAL A 267 10.74 -19.47 -28.47
CA VAL A 267 10.05 -20.74 -28.16
C VAL A 267 8.98 -20.56 -27.07
N GLY A 268 9.16 -19.56 -26.19
CA GLY A 268 8.31 -19.34 -25.02
C GLY A 268 8.74 -20.19 -23.82
N GLY A 269 7.95 -20.11 -22.75
CA GLY A 269 8.18 -20.80 -21.47
C GLY A 269 6.88 -21.09 -20.75
N LEU A 270 6.97 -21.87 -19.68
CA LEU A 270 5.87 -22.20 -18.78
C LEU A 270 6.20 -21.69 -17.38
N LEU A 271 5.27 -20.94 -16.80
CA LEU A 271 5.40 -20.37 -15.46
C LEU A 271 4.43 -21.08 -14.52
N ASP A 272 4.92 -21.58 -13.38
CA ASP A 272 4.10 -22.04 -12.28
C ASP A 272 4.15 -20.99 -11.16
N PRO A 273 3.07 -20.22 -10.93
CA PRO A 273 3.10 -19.16 -9.93
C PRO A 273 2.12 -19.41 -8.78
N TRP A 274 2.54 -19.13 -7.55
CA TRP A 274 1.77 -19.30 -6.32
C TRP A 274 1.67 -18.02 -5.51
N ILE A 275 0.55 -17.83 -4.80
CA ILE A 275 0.37 -16.78 -3.78
C ILE A 275 -0.31 -17.42 -2.57
N ASP A 276 0.24 -17.32 -1.37
CA ASP A 276 -0.37 -17.87 -0.14
C ASP A 276 -1.53 -16.99 0.34
N PHE A 277 -2.67 -17.11 -0.33
CA PHE A 277 -3.88 -16.37 0.00
C PHE A 277 -4.49 -16.76 1.36
N ASN A 278 -4.15 -17.93 1.89
CA ASN A 278 -4.73 -18.40 3.15
C ASN A 278 -3.84 -18.08 4.37
N MET A 279 -2.60 -17.63 4.10
CA MET A 279 -1.60 -17.17 5.07
C MET A 279 -1.23 -18.25 6.09
N ASN A 280 -1.16 -19.51 5.66
CA ASN A 280 -0.72 -20.63 6.49
C ASN A 280 0.81 -20.87 6.42
N GLY A 281 1.52 -20.11 5.59
CA GLY A 281 2.95 -20.21 5.38
C GLY A 281 3.36 -21.28 4.37
N VAL A 282 2.43 -21.89 3.62
CA VAL A 282 2.72 -22.94 2.64
C VAL A 282 1.90 -22.75 1.37
N PHE A 283 2.49 -23.08 0.21
CA PHE A 283 1.79 -23.07 -1.08
C PHE A 283 1.10 -24.43 -1.35
N ASP A 284 0.07 -24.78 -0.57
CA ASP A 284 -0.56 -26.11 -0.60
C ASP A 284 -2.03 -26.13 -1.01
N HIS A 285 -2.66 -24.96 -1.14
CA HIS A 285 -4.08 -24.86 -1.48
C HIS A 285 -4.30 -24.68 -2.99
N PRO A 286 -5.28 -25.37 -3.61
CA PRO A 286 -5.52 -25.27 -5.06
C PRO A 286 -5.84 -23.86 -5.60
N ALA A 287 -6.26 -22.94 -4.72
CA ALA A 287 -6.54 -21.54 -5.09
C ALA A 287 -5.28 -20.65 -5.08
N GLU A 288 -4.16 -21.16 -4.55
CA GLU A 288 -2.89 -20.45 -4.47
C GLU A 288 -2.09 -20.62 -5.75
N HIS A 289 -2.21 -21.79 -6.40
CA HIS A 289 -1.63 -22.01 -7.72
C HIS A 289 -2.46 -21.30 -8.79
N LEU A 290 -1.88 -20.26 -9.36
CA LEU A 290 -2.50 -19.40 -10.35
C LEU A 290 -2.75 -20.16 -11.67
N CYS A 291 -3.34 -19.48 -12.66
CA CYS A 291 -3.69 -20.07 -13.96
C CYS A 291 -4.57 -21.34 -13.87
N GLY A 292 -5.39 -21.43 -12.82
CA GLY A 292 -6.32 -22.53 -12.60
C GLY A 292 -5.67 -23.81 -12.08
N GLY A 293 -4.54 -23.70 -11.37
CA GLY A 293 -3.80 -24.84 -10.83
C GLY A 293 -2.94 -25.57 -11.86
N THR A 294 -2.49 -24.84 -12.89
CA THR A 294 -1.64 -25.36 -13.98
C THR A 294 -0.68 -24.28 -14.44
N SER A 295 0.39 -24.66 -15.14
CA SER A 295 1.39 -23.72 -15.65
C SER A 295 0.80 -22.72 -16.65
N CYS A 296 1.08 -21.44 -16.44
CA CYS A 296 0.80 -20.34 -17.35
C CYS A 296 1.71 -20.43 -18.58
N VAL A 297 1.16 -20.23 -19.78
CA VAL A 297 1.97 -20.17 -21.01
C VAL A 297 2.46 -18.75 -21.23
N LEU A 298 3.78 -18.57 -21.25
CA LEU A 298 4.42 -17.28 -21.52
C LEU A 298 4.96 -17.22 -22.96
N ASN A 299 4.72 -16.08 -23.61
CA ASN A 299 5.40 -15.72 -24.85
C ASN A 299 6.62 -14.85 -24.52
N PRO A 300 7.68 -14.86 -25.36
CA PRO A 300 8.80 -13.95 -25.17
C PRO A 300 8.37 -12.48 -25.10
N GLY A 301 8.93 -11.73 -24.17
CA GLY A 301 8.53 -10.38 -23.81
C GLY A 301 7.44 -10.34 -22.74
N THR A 302 6.66 -9.27 -22.74
CA THR A 302 5.66 -9.00 -21.70
C THR A 302 4.38 -9.82 -21.87
N ASN A 303 3.92 -10.42 -20.77
CA ASN A 303 2.68 -11.17 -20.64
C ASN A 303 1.84 -10.55 -19.52
N ILE A 304 0.51 -10.61 -19.66
CA ILE A 304 -0.42 -10.15 -18.63
C ILE A 304 -1.16 -11.37 -18.08
N ILE A 305 -1.11 -11.56 -16.77
CA ILE A 305 -1.80 -12.63 -16.06
C ILE A 305 -2.83 -11.99 -15.14
N ASN A 306 -4.08 -12.42 -15.29
CA ASN A 306 -5.19 -12.01 -14.43
C ASN A 306 -5.61 -13.18 -13.56
N PHE A 307 -5.88 -12.91 -12.28
CA PHE A 307 -6.38 -13.92 -11.35
C PHE A 307 -7.35 -13.32 -10.35
N ASN A 308 -8.20 -14.16 -9.77
CA ASN A 308 -9.11 -13.73 -8.71
C ASN A 308 -8.40 -13.87 -7.36
N VAL A 309 -8.42 -12.81 -6.56
CA VAL A 309 -8.07 -12.91 -5.14
C VAL A 309 -9.24 -13.64 -4.44
N PRO A 310 -9.00 -14.78 -3.76
CA PRO A 310 -10.08 -15.55 -3.13
C PRO A 310 -10.92 -14.72 -2.15
N VAL A 311 -12.23 -14.96 -2.15
CA VAL A 311 -13.11 -14.37 -1.12
C VAL A 311 -12.75 -14.96 0.24
N GLY A 312 -12.51 -14.10 1.23
CA GLY A 312 -12.16 -14.51 2.59
C GLY A 312 -10.66 -14.65 2.86
N THR A 313 -9.79 -14.31 1.89
CA THR A 313 -8.38 -14.00 2.12
C THR A 313 -8.28 -12.98 3.26
N PRO A 314 -7.42 -13.19 4.28
CA PRO A 314 -7.22 -12.20 5.34
C PRO A 314 -6.72 -10.87 4.75
N VAL A 315 -7.14 -9.77 5.36
CA VAL A 315 -6.93 -8.40 4.84
C VAL A 315 -6.02 -7.58 5.73
N ASN A 316 -5.51 -6.48 5.20
CA ASN A 316 -4.50 -5.62 5.84
C ASN A 316 -3.34 -6.47 6.37
N SER A 317 -2.86 -7.39 5.53
CA SER A 317 -1.92 -8.44 5.90
C SER A 317 -0.97 -8.75 4.76
N GLN A 318 0.29 -8.96 5.13
CA GLN A 318 1.36 -9.42 4.26
C GLN A 318 1.22 -10.92 3.98
N THR A 319 1.57 -11.34 2.77
CA THR A 319 1.80 -12.73 2.38
C THR A 319 2.92 -12.80 1.32
N TYR A 320 3.16 -13.98 0.74
CA TYR A 320 4.24 -14.20 -0.20
C TYR A 320 3.72 -14.84 -1.49
N ALA A 321 4.43 -14.55 -2.57
CA ALA A 321 4.26 -15.12 -3.90
C ALA A 321 5.56 -15.79 -4.34
N ARG A 322 5.45 -16.84 -5.16
CA ARG A 322 6.57 -17.56 -5.77
C ARG A 322 6.30 -17.78 -7.25
N PHE A 323 7.25 -17.45 -8.10
CA PHE A 323 7.18 -17.59 -9.55
C PHE A 323 8.27 -18.53 -10.00
N ARG A 324 7.90 -19.66 -10.62
CA ARG A 324 8.87 -20.64 -11.12
C ARG A 324 8.76 -20.81 -12.62
N LEU A 325 9.78 -20.39 -13.35
CA LEU A 325 9.88 -20.52 -14.79
C LEU A 325 10.52 -21.87 -15.17
N SER A 326 9.98 -22.57 -16.18
CA SER A 326 10.64 -23.72 -16.81
C SER A 326 10.14 -23.97 -18.23
N ARG A 327 10.82 -24.86 -18.96
CA ARG A 327 10.40 -25.32 -20.30
C ARG A 327 9.21 -26.28 -20.24
N ASN A 328 9.12 -27.07 -19.18
CA ASN A 328 8.18 -28.19 -19.09
C ASN A 328 6.96 -27.91 -18.19
N GLY A 329 7.05 -26.94 -17.28
CA GLY A 329 6.02 -26.65 -16.30
C GLY A 329 5.71 -27.85 -15.39
N GLY A 330 4.60 -27.77 -14.66
CA GLY A 330 4.18 -28.78 -13.70
C GLY A 330 5.07 -28.81 -12.46
N LEU A 331 5.74 -27.70 -12.16
CA LEU A 331 6.59 -27.59 -11.00
C LEU A 331 5.76 -27.60 -9.72
N MET A 332 6.34 -28.14 -8.66
CA MET A 332 5.85 -27.95 -7.30
C MET A 332 6.38 -26.60 -6.78
N PRO A 333 5.85 -26.02 -5.70
CA PRO A 333 6.40 -24.78 -5.14
C PRO A 333 7.79 -24.94 -4.49
N PHE A 334 8.35 -26.15 -4.48
CA PHE A 334 9.66 -26.48 -3.90
C PHE A 334 10.38 -27.50 -4.79
N GLY A 335 11.66 -27.76 -4.52
CA GLY A 335 12.47 -28.76 -5.21
C GLY A 335 13.10 -28.27 -6.51
N TYR A 336 14.00 -29.09 -7.05
CA TYR A 336 14.80 -28.79 -8.24
C TYR A 336 13.99 -28.80 -9.53
N ALA A 337 14.37 -27.92 -10.45
CA ALA A 337 13.98 -27.92 -11.85
C ALA A 337 15.22 -27.82 -12.76
N PRO A 338 15.22 -28.48 -13.93
CA PRO A 338 16.40 -28.63 -14.78
C PRO A 338 16.73 -27.42 -15.66
N ASP A 339 15.88 -26.40 -15.67
CA ASP A 339 16.02 -25.16 -16.40
C ASP A 339 15.12 -24.09 -15.77
N GLY A 340 15.47 -22.80 -15.96
CA GLY A 340 14.64 -21.66 -15.61
C GLY A 340 15.12 -20.91 -14.38
N GLU A 341 14.17 -20.40 -13.60
CA GLU A 341 14.39 -19.41 -12.52
C GLU A 341 13.28 -19.45 -11.45
N VAL A 342 13.61 -19.14 -10.19
CA VAL A 342 12.69 -18.82 -9.10
C VAL A 342 12.75 -17.30 -8.87
N GLU A 343 11.60 -16.63 -8.76
CA GLU A 343 11.52 -15.31 -8.13
C GLU A 343 10.50 -15.39 -6.99
N ASP A 344 10.81 -14.80 -5.85
CA ASP A 344 9.93 -14.75 -4.68
C ASP A 344 9.57 -13.29 -4.38
N TYR A 345 8.34 -13.04 -3.93
CA TYR A 345 7.89 -11.67 -3.64
C TYR A 345 7.08 -11.62 -2.36
N MET A 346 7.35 -10.62 -1.53
CA MET A 346 6.39 -10.18 -0.54
C MET A 346 5.25 -9.41 -1.23
N VAL A 347 4.01 -9.70 -0.85
CA VAL A 347 2.82 -9.01 -1.37
C VAL A 347 1.86 -8.65 -0.24
N PHE A 348 1.02 -7.64 -0.44
CA PHE A 348 0.07 -7.17 0.57
C PHE A 348 -1.37 -7.32 0.10
N VAL A 349 -2.23 -7.83 0.99
CA VAL A 349 -3.68 -7.92 0.74
C VAL A 349 -4.38 -6.81 1.50
N HIS A 350 -5.09 -5.96 0.78
CA HIS A 350 -5.85 -4.85 1.34
C HIS A 350 -7.27 -5.28 1.72
N ASP A 351 -7.88 -4.55 2.65
CA ASP A 351 -9.31 -4.71 2.89
C ASP A 351 -10.17 -4.23 1.73
N THR A 352 -11.45 -4.57 1.78
CA THR A 352 -12.42 -4.05 0.83
C THR A 352 -13.12 -2.85 1.46
N ILE A 353 -12.73 -1.64 1.04
CA ILE A 353 -13.51 -0.43 1.28
C ILE A 353 -14.74 -0.49 0.36
N LYS A 354 -15.92 -0.52 0.98
CA LYS A 354 -17.20 -0.53 0.28
C LYS A 354 -17.67 0.90 0.05
N ASP A 355 -18.51 1.08 -0.95
CA ASP A 355 -19.23 2.34 -1.19
C ASP A 355 -18.32 3.55 -1.50
N ALA A 356 -17.13 3.28 -2.07
CA ALA A 356 -16.28 4.33 -2.60
C ALA A 356 -17.00 5.08 -3.74
N LYS A 357 -16.98 6.42 -3.67
CA LYS A 357 -17.67 7.31 -4.62
C LYS A 357 -16.74 7.85 -5.71
N MET A 358 -15.68 7.10 -5.98
CA MET A 358 -14.69 7.35 -7.04
C MET A 358 -14.61 6.15 -8.01
N HIS A 359 -13.90 6.34 -9.12
CA HIS A 359 -13.71 5.37 -10.20
C HIS A 359 -13.41 3.95 -9.67
N PHE A 360 -12.42 3.82 -8.79
CA PHE A 360 -12.16 2.68 -7.92
C PHE A 360 -11.32 3.15 -6.71
N PRO A 361 -11.34 2.44 -5.58
CA PRO A 361 -10.43 2.75 -4.46
C PRO A 361 -8.97 2.56 -4.87
N GLN A 362 -8.09 3.50 -4.50
CA GLN A 362 -6.65 3.41 -4.75
C GLN A 362 -5.92 3.09 -3.44
N TYR A 363 -5.48 1.84 -3.30
CA TYR A 363 -4.83 1.36 -2.08
C TYR A 363 -3.32 1.67 -2.10
N PRO A 364 -2.65 1.77 -0.94
CA PRO A 364 -1.23 2.11 -0.90
C PRO A 364 -0.38 1.02 -1.53
N ASP A 365 0.59 1.43 -2.36
CA ASP A 365 1.64 0.53 -2.83
C ASP A 365 2.56 0.17 -1.65
N PRO A 366 2.57 -1.08 -1.18
CA PRO A 366 3.38 -1.48 -0.03
C PRO A 366 4.88 -1.23 -0.18
N PHE A 367 5.39 -1.10 -1.40
CA PHE A 367 6.81 -0.91 -1.73
C PHE A 367 7.10 0.41 -2.45
N GLY A 368 6.06 1.23 -2.64
CA GLY A 368 6.15 2.47 -3.40
C GLY A 368 6.84 3.62 -2.68
N TRP A 369 6.59 4.82 -3.19
CA TRP A 369 7.14 6.06 -2.67
C TRP A 369 6.22 6.71 -1.63
N ASP A 370 6.84 7.31 -0.63
CA ASP A 370 6.21 8.23 0.32
C ASP A 370 6.70 9.63 0.00
N VAL A 371 5.81 10.41 -0.63
CA VAL A 371 6.17 11.65 -1.30
C VAL A 371 5.88 12.83 -0.37
N ASN A 372 6.90 13.66 -0.11
CA ASN A 372 6.85 14.67 0.95
C ASN A 372 5.74 15.72 0.75
N ILE A 373 4.70 15.65 1.59
CA ILE A 373 3.57 16.62 1.67
C ILE A 373 3.67 17.52 2.91
N THR A 374 4.83 17.56 3.56
CA THR A 374 5.04 18.44 4.71
C THR A 374 5.12 19.88 4.24
N TYR A 375 4.30 20.76 4.82
CA TYR A 375 4.28 22.18 4.48
C TYR A 375 5.71 22.76 4.44
N PRO A 376 6.09 23.50 3.37
CA PRO A 376 5.21 24.09 2.34
C PRO A 376 4.97 23.24 1.09
N ASN A 377 5.38 21.97 1.06
CA ASN A 377 5.11 21.09 -0.06
C ASN A 377 3.63 20.74 -0.12
N ILE A 378 3.08 20.67 -1.34
CA ILE A 378 1.70 20.32 -1.62
C ILE A 378 1.67 19.35 -2.79
N MET A 379 0.81 18.34 -2.72
CA MET A 379 0.60 17.39 -3.81
C MET A 379 -0.88 17.23 -4.10
N ALA A 380 -1.19 16.87 -5.33
CA ALA A 380 -2.55 16.64 -5.76
C ALA A 380 -2.65 15.40 -6.65
N ASP A 381 -3.81 14.75 -6.60
CA ASP A 381 -4.16 13.65 -7.47
C ASP A 381 -5.65 13.70 -7.83
N ASP A 382 -6.04 13.03 -8.91
CA ASP A 382 -7.36 13.15 -9.50
C ASP A 382 -8.25 11.91 -9.30
N TRP A 383 -9.57 12.12 -9.41
CA TRP A 383 -10.52 11.02 -9.45
C TRP A 383 -11.74 11.37 -10.28
N MET A 384 -12.27 10.39 -11.01
CA MET A 384 -13.62 10.48 -11.56
C MET A 384 -14.65 10.06 -10.51
N CYS A 385 -15.63 10.92 -10.26
CA CYS A 385 -16.79 10.64 -9.44
C CYS A 385 -17.61 9.49 -10.03
N SER A 386 -17.82 8.43 -9.25
CA SER A 386 -18.64 7.28 -9.67
C SER A 386 -20.10 7.37 -9.22
N GLU A 387 -20.42 8.28 -8.29
CA GLU A 387 -21.76 8.48 -7.77
C GLU A 387 -21.95 9.92 -7.27
N THR A 388 -23.02 10.58 -7.73
CA THR A 388 -23.39 11.94 -7.28
C THR A 388 -23.65 11.98 -5.77
N GLY A 389 -23.23 13.05 -5.09
CA GLY A 389 -23.58 13.31 -3.69
C GLY A 389 -22.41 13.85 -2.86
N ALA A 390 -22.60 13.88 -1.54
CA ALA A 390 -21.60 14.44 -0.61
C ALA A 390 -20.32 13.60 -0.53
N VAL A 391 -19.18 14.29 -0.46
CA VAL A 391 -17.86 13.79 -0.06
C VAL A 391 -17.65 14.21 1.39
N ASN A 392 -17.77 13.25 2.32
CA ASN A 392 -17.66 13.50 3.76
C ASN A 392 -16.77 12.50 4.51
N ASP A 393 -15.99 11.72 3.77
CA ASP A 393 -15.10 10.71 4.31
C ASP A 393 -13.90 10.51 3.37
N PHE A 394 -12.71 10.88 3.87
CA PHE A 394 -11.43 10.69 3.19
C PHE A 394 -10.58 9.67 3.93
N HIS A 395 -10.06 8.69 3.19
CA HIS A 395 -9.00 7.81 3.66
C HIS A 395 -7.77 8.02 2.78
N PHE A 396 -6.60 8.25 3.37
CA PHE A 396 -5.34 8.29 2.62
C PHE A 396 -4.19 7.78 3.49
N TRP A 397 -3.10 7.39 2.84
CA TRP A 397 -1.99 6.72 3.51
C TRP A 397 -0.74 7.58 3.54
N VAL A 398 -0.04 7.52 4.67
CA VAL A 398 1.12 8.37 4.94
C VAL A 398 2.20 7.58 5.67
N SER A 399 3.45 8.02 5.51
CA SER A 399 4.60 7.50 6.23
C SER A 399 5.52 8.62 6.68
N TRP A 400 6.44 8.31 7.60
CA TRP A 400 7.38 9.29 8.15
C TRP A 400 8.80 9.00 7.69
N LEU A 401 9.53 10.06 7.34
CA LEU A 401 10.92 9.94 6.90
C LEU A 401 11.76 9.18 7.96
N ASP A 402 12.45 8.13 7.53
CA ASP A 402 13.32 7.27 8.35
C ASP A 402 12.60 6.59 9.54
N ASP A 403 11.27 6.42 9.48
CA ASP A 403 10.42 6.01 10.62
C ASP A 403 10.58 6.93 11.84
N ILE A 404 11.02 8.16 11.64
CA ILE A 404 11.16 9.17 12.68
C ILE A 404 9.84 9.94 12.73
N TYR A 405 9.00 9.60 13.71
CA TYR A 405 7.71 10.23 13.96
C TYR A 405 7.56 10.65 15.42
N PRO A 406 6.69 11.63 15.72
CA PRO A 406 6.54 12.20 17.06
C PRO A 406 5.88 11.22 18.03
N ASP A 407 6.29 11.26 19.31
CA ASP A 407 5.68 10.47 20.39
C ASP A 407 4.17 10.76 20.57
N ASN A 408 3.73 11.97 20.18
CA ASN A 408 2.34 12.40 20.24
C ASN A 408 1.93 13.04 18.91
N ILE A 409 1.25 12.25 18.07
CA ILE A 409 0.83 12.67 16.73
C ILE A 409 -0.15 13.84 16.76
N ASP A 410 -1.07 13.85 17.73
CA ASP A 410 -2.09 14.87 17.92
C ASP A 410 -1.51 16.24 18.28
N GLU A 411 -0.34 16.25 18.93
CA GLU A 411 0.39 17.48 19.25
C GLU A 411 1.31 17.93 18.11
N ALA A 412 1.68 17.00 17.22
CA ALA A 412 2.63 17.26 16.15
C ALA A 412 1.98 17.68 14.84
N ILE A 413 0.85 17.09 14.44
CA ILE A 413 0.10 17.57 13.27
C ILE A 413 -0.75 18.77 13.74
N GLN A 414 -0.34 19.97 13.33
CA GLN A 414 -1.15 21.17 13.59
C GLN A 414 -2.40 21.18 12.72
N LYS A 415 -2.23 20.76 11.46
CA LYS A 415 -3.26 20.91 10.44
C LYS A 415 -3.02 19.95 9.28
N ILE A 416 -4.09 19.32 8.82
CA ILE A 416 -4.17 18.65 7.53
C ILE A 416 -5.05 19.54 6.65
N HIS A 417 -4.51 20.08 5.57
CA HIS A 417 -5.28 20.83 4.60
C HIS A 417 -5.68 19.91 3.45
N ILE A 418 -6.95 19.99 3.05
CA ILE A 418 -7.46 19.34 1.85
C ILE A 418 -8.27 20.36 1.05
N SER A 419 -8.00 20.44 -0.25
CA SER A 419 -8.87 21.14 -1.20
C SER A 419 -9.27 20.27 -2.38
N ILE A 420 -10.45 20.60 -2.93
CA ILE A 420 -11.02 19.98 -4.12
C ILE A 420 -11.11 21.04 -5.22
N HIS A 421 -10.60 20.67 -6.39
CA HIS A 421 -10.53 21.52 -7.56
C HIS A 421 -11.28 20.91 -8.75
N SER A 422 -11.71 21.78 -9.67
CA SER A 422 -12.14 21.33 -11.01
C SER A 422 -10.94 20.82 -11.80
N ASP A 423 -11.15 19.86 -12.70
CA ASP A 423 -10.11 19.40 -13.61
C ASP A 423 -9.70 20.44 -14.69
N ILE A 424 -8.40 20.58 -14.93
CA ILE A 424 -7.84 21.11 -16.18
C ILE A 424 -7.26 19.92 -16.96
N PRO A 425 -7.99 19.38 -17.96
CA PRO A 425 -7.57 18.19 -18.68
C PRO A 425 -6.25 18.38 -19.44
N ALA A 426 -5.51 17.29 -19.65
CA ALA A 426 -4.36 17.25 -20.55
C ALA A 426 -4.74 17.68 -21.99
N ASP A 427 -3.96 18.58 -22.59
CA ASP A 427 -4.02 19.00 -24.01
C ASP A 427 -2.61 19.00 -24.64
N PRO A 428 -2.06 17.81 -24.98
CA PRO A 428 -0.73 17.72 -25.56
C PRO A 428 -0.65 18.43 -26.94
N PRO A 429 0.40 19.23 -27.21
CA PRO A 429 1.66 19.32 -26.46
C PRO A 429 1.76 20.50 -25.49
N ASN A 430 0.70 21.29 -25.31
CA ASN A 430 0.77 22.54 -24.53
C ASN A 430 0.63 22.30 -23.03
N GLN A 431 -0.13 21.27 -22.66
CA GLN A 431 -0.35 20.82 -21.30
C GLN A 431 -0.35 19.28 -21.35
N PRO A 432 0.78 18.61 -21.08
CA PRO A 432 0.92 17.18 -21.33
C PRO A 432 0.14 16.31 -20.34
N TYR A 433 -0.09 16.80 -19.12
CA TYR A 433 -0.79 16.15 -18.01
C TYR A 433 -1.95 17.04 -17.52
N SER A 434 -2.96 16.43 -16.92
CA SER A 434 -4.04 17.11 -16.24
C SER A 434 -3.58 17.65 -14.88
N MET A 435 -4.28 18.64 -14.34
CA MET A 435 -3.87 19.30 -13.09
C MET A 435 -5.03 20.03 -12.40
N PRO A 436 -4.91 20.38 -11.11
CA PRO A 436 -5.92 21.14 -10.39
C PRO A 436 -6.22 22.50 -11.03
N GLY A 437 -7.51 22.77 -11.23
CA GLY A 437 -8.06 24.02 -11.77
C GLY A 437 -8.66 24.94 -10.71
N ASP A 438 -9.87 25.43 -10.97
CA ASP A 438 -10.55 26.34 -10.05
C ASP A 438 -10.86 25.63 -8.72
N LEU A 439 -10.58 26.30 -7.60
CA LEU A 439 -10.91 25.82 -6.26
C LEU A 439 -12.44 25.74 -6.09
N LEU A 440 -12.93 24.55 -5.71
CA LEU A 440 -14.35 24.30 -5.48
C LEU A 440 -14.70 24.19 -3.99
N TRP A 441 -13.78 23.64 -3.19
CA TRP A 441 -13.97 23.42 -1.76
C TRP A 441 -12.60 23.28 -1.07
N GLU A 442 -12.45 23.78 0.14
CA GLU A 442 -11.24 23.61 0.96
C GLU A 442 -11.61 23.50 2.44
N ARG A 443 -10.82 22.74 3.20
CA ARG A 443 -10.94 22.69 4.65
C ARG A 443 -9.61 22.34 5.33
N ASP A 444 -9.45 22.91 6.52
CA ASP A 444 -8.41 22.55 7.47
C ASP A 444 -8.98 21.62 8.53
N PHE A 445 -8.27 20.51 8.78
CA PHE A 445 -8.59 19.53 9.83
C PHE A 445 -7.52 19.56 10.91
N VAL A 446 -7.95 19.70 12.16
CA VAL A 446 -7.07 19.74 13.33
C VAL A 446 -7.23 18.49 14.21
N SER A 447 -6.38 18.34 15.23
CA SER A 447 -6.47 17.19 16.15
C SER A 447 -7.90 17.03 16.71
N GLY A 448 -8.39 15.79 16.63
CA GLY A 448 -9.76 15.42 16.97
C GLY A 448 -10.75 15.38 15.80
N GLU A 449 -10.36 15.86 14.62
CA GLU A 449 -11.15 15.78 13.37
C GLU A 449 -10.64 14.69 12.40
N TYR A 450 -9.58 13.97 12.76
CA TYR A 450 -9.04 12.86 12.00
C TYR A 450 -8.63 11.70 12.91
N GLY A 451 -8.71 10.48 12.38
CA GLY A 451 -8.11 9.27 12.92
C GLY A 451 -6.73 9.03 12.32
N TYR A 452 -5.83 8.44 13.09
CA TYR A 452 -4.50 8.05 12.65
C TYR A 452 -4.20 6.65 13.15
N ASN A 453 -4.00 5.70 12.24
CA ASN A 453 -3.87 4.29 12.56
C ASN A 453 -2.68 3.67 11.85
N TRP A 454 -1.93 2.79 12.53
CA TRP A 454 -0.96 1.93 11.86
C TRP A 454 -1.70 1.06 10.83
N TYR A 455 -1.14 0.95 9.62
CA TYR A 455 -1.76 0.22 8.51
C TYR A 455 -0.93 -0.99 8.11
N MET A 456 0.36 -0.80 7.82
CA MET A 456 1.23 -1.88 7.36
C MET A 456 2.72 -1.61 7.62
N GLU A 457 3.54 -2.66 7.42
CA GLU A 457 5.00 -2.61 7.44
C GLU A 457 5.56 -3.21 6.15
N GLY A 458 6.57 -2.59 5.54
CA GLY A 458 7.26 -3.05 4.32
C GLY A 458 8.34 -2.06 3.88
N PRO A 459 9.39 -2.49 3.18
CA PRO A 459 10.46 -1.60 2.70
C PRO A 459 9.89 -0.59 1.72
N GLN A 460 10.04 0.70 2.05
CA GLN A 460 9.45 1.82 1.32
C GLN A 460 10.48 2.91 1.05
N GLY A 461 10.30 3.65 -0.06
CA GLY A 461 11.17 4.74 -0.48
C GLY A 461 10.61 6.11 -0.12
N TRP A 462 11.46 7.07 0.21
CA TRP A 462 11.08 8.47 0.39
C TRP A 462 11.40 9.32 -0.85
N TYR A 463 10.44 10.14 -1.29
CA TYR A 463 10.63 11.06 -2.41
C TYR A 463 10.28 12.50 -2.05
N ASP A 464 11.23 13.41 -2.23
CA ASP A 464 10.97 14.85 -2.25
C ASP A 464 11.23 15.41 -3.66
N PRO A 465 10.18 15.62 -4.47
CA PRO A 465 10.33 16.06 -5.86
C PRO A 465 10.77 17.52 -5.98
N LEU A 466 10.61 18.33 -4.94
CA LEU A 466 11.03 19.73 -4.94
C LEU A 466 12.54 19.87 -4.76
N TYR A 467 13.11 19.11 -3.83
CA TYR A 467 14.55 19.10 -3.57
C TYR A 467 15.31 18.01 -4.33
N GLY A 468 14.59 17.12 -5.03
CA GLY A 468 15.15 15.97 -5.74
C GLY A 468 15.77 14.94 -4.80
N THR A 469 15.25 14.82 -3.58
CA THR A 469 15.72 13.83 -2.61
C THR A 469 15.01 12.51 -2.87
N VAL A 470 15.79 11.46 -3.09
CA VAL A 470 15.28 10.10 -3.38
C VAL A 470 16.04 9.16 -2.46
N LEU A 471 15.33 8.52 -1.53
CA LEU A 471 15.90 7.60 -0.55
C LEU A 471 15.16 6.26 -0.63
N PRO A 472 15.66 5.30 -1.43
CA PRO A 472 15.08 3.97 -1.50
C PRO A 472 15.17 3.24 -0.15
N ASN A 473 14.15 2.46 0.19
CA ASN A 473 14.13 1.53 1.34
C ASN A 473 14.60 2.15 2.67
N ASN A 474 14.24 3.41 2.94
CA ASN A 474 14.73 4.14 4.11
C ASN A 474 13.82 4.01 5.33
N HIS A 475 12.61 3.49 5.18
CA HIS A 475 11.63 3.33 6.25
C HIS A 475 10.69 2.14 6.00
N LEU A 476 9.94 1.76 7.03
CA LEU A 476 9.10 0.56 7.03
C LEU A 476 7.62 0.81 7.33
N ASN A 477 7.27 1.84 8.10
CA ASN A 477 5.90 1.96 8.63
C ASN A 477 5.02 2.86 7.78
N CYS A 478 3.87 2.32 7.38
CA CYS A 478 2.79 3.07 6.75
C CYS A 478 1.57 3.16 7.68
N PHE A 479 0.95 4.33 7.67
CA PHE A 479 -0.21 4.68 8.47
C PHE A 479 -1.37 5.13 7.58
N ARG A 480 -2.59 5.00 8.07
CA ARG A 480 -3.80 5.52 7.43
C ARG A 480 -4.36 6.69 8.23
N ILE A 481 -4.64 7.77 7.53
CA ILE A 481 -5.42 8.90 8.04
C ILE A 481 -6.87 8.73 7.58
N ASP A 482 -7.80 8.83 8.53
CA ASP A 482 -9.24 8.74 8.32
C ASP A 482 -9.89 10.08 8.71
N ILE A 483 -10.58 10.76 7.79
CA ILE A 483 -11.27 12.04 8.05
C ILE A 483 -12.74 11.87 7.69
N ASP A 484 -13.59 11.68 8.70
CA ASP A 484 -15.00 11.33 8.52
C ASP A 484 -15.96 12.28 9.25
N GLY A 485 -17.21 12.32 8.77
CA GLY A 485 -18.32 12.94 9.50
C GLY A 485 -18.22 14.45 9.70
N PHE A 486 -17.47 15.14 8.84
CA PHE A 486 -17.29 16.58 8.91
C PHE A 486 -18.48 17.36 8.31
N GLU A 487 -18.74 18.55 8.86
CA GLU A 487 -19.80 19.46 8.39
C GLU A 487 -19.42 20.13 7.04
N ASP A 488 -20.43 20.59 6.28
CA ASP A 488 -20.26 21.28 4.99
C ASP A 488 -19.47 20.48 3.92
N PRO A 489 -19.93 19.26 3.56
CA PRO A 489 -19.24 18.44 2.57
C PRO A 489 -19.33 19.00 1.15
N PHE A 490 -18.31 18.73 0.34
CA PHE A 490 -18.38 18.98 -1.11
C PHE A 490 -19.39 18.03 -1.77
N VAL A 491 -20.21 18.54 -2.69
CA VAL A 491 -21.16 17.72 -3.45
C VAL A 491 -20.61 17.49 -4.85
N GLN A 492 -20.20 16.25 -5.13
CA GLN A 492 -19.68 15.83 -6.42
C GLN A 492 -20.78 15.36 -7.37
N GLN A 493 -20.52 15.40 -8.68
CA GLN A 493 -21.42 14.95 -9.73
C GLN A 493 -20.83 13.76 -10.50
N GLU A 494 -21.62 12.69 -10.65
CA GLU A 494 -21.23 11.47 -11.36
C GLU A 494 -20.65 11.77 -12.75
N GLY A 495 -19.52 11.14 -13.07
CA GLY A 495 -18.82 11.28 -14.33
C GLY A 495 -17.96 12.54 -14.46
N THR A 496 -17.89 13.37 -13.42
CA THR A 496 -16.98 14.53 -13.36
C THR A 496 -15.64 14.13 -12.76
N ILE A 497 -14.55 14.66 -13.33
CA ILE A 497 -13.19 14.51 -12.79
C ILE A 497 -12.91 15.70 -11.85
N TYR A 498 -12.44 15.38 -10.66
CA TYR A 498 -12.02 16.34 -9.66
C TYR A 498 -10.58 16.05 -9.25
N TRP A 499 -9.94 17.07 -8.68
CA TRP A 499 -8.59 16.98 -8.13
C TRP A 499 -8.62 17.23 -6.63
N MET A 500 -7.89 16.42 -5.86
CA MET A 500 -7.71 16.60 -4.42
C MET A 500 -6.25 16.95 -4.17
N ASP A 501 -5.98 18.10 -3.54
CA ASP A 501 -4.65 18.43 -3.06
C ASP A 501 -4.56 18.41 -1.54
N VAL A 502 -3.38 18.03 -1.04
CA VAL A 502 -3.11 17.78 0.38
C VAL A 502 -1.75 18.36 0.76
N TYR A 503 -1.70 19.02 1.92
CA TYR A 503 -0.47 19.25 2.67
C TYR A 503 -0.71 19.14 4.18
N ILE A 504 0.35 18.81 4.90
CA ILE A 504 0.31 18.67 6.36
C ILE A 504 1.28 19.66 7.01
N GLU A 505 0.75 20.47 7.92
CA GLU A 505 1.54 21.40 8.73
C GLU A 505 1.90 20.76 10.08
N LEU A 506 3.20 20.66 10.34
CA LEU A 506 3.73 20.05 11.57
C LEU A 506 4.20 21.11 12.58
N ALA A 507 3.96 20.84 13.87
CA ALA A 507 4.46 21.62 14.98
C ALA A 507 5.98 21.45 15.10
N GLY A 508 6.72 22.52 14.84
CA GLY A 508 8.18 22.53 14.91
C GLY A 508 8.90 22.47 13.56
N GLY A 509 8.18 22.52 12.44
CA GLY A 509 8.72 22.76 11.10
C GLY A 509 9.56 21.62 10.52
N ALA A 510 9.11 21.11 9.37
CA ALA A 510 9.82 20.15 8.52
C ALA A 510 11.18 20.69 8.12
N GLY A 511 12.29 20.08 8.57
CA GLY A 511 13.64 20.12 7.96
C GLY A 511 14.21 21.46 7.46
N GLY A 512 13.56 22.56 7.79
CA GLY A 512 13.66 23.84 7.15
C GLY A 512 14.14 24.83 8.19
N ILE A 513 15.00 25.72 7.75
CA ILE A 513 15.56 26.72 8.64
C ILE A 513 14.40 27.65 9.04
N ASP A 514 13.82 27.46 10.23
CA ASP A 514 12.77 28.34 10.73
C ASP A 514 13.34 29.76 10.87
N MET A 515 12.59 30.76 10.45
CA MET A 515 13.08 32.12 10.27
C MET A 515 12.25 33.11 11.08
N VAL A 516 12.82 33.59 12.17
CA VAL A 516 12.23 34.60 13.04
C VAL A 516 12.68 35.98 12.56
N THR A 517 11.73 36.79 12.09
CA THR A 517 11.99 38.20 11.72
C THR A 517 11.58 39.14 12.86
N VAL A 518 12.52 39.97 13.30
CA VAL A 518 12.30 41.12 14.18
C VAL A 518 12.38 42.38 13.32
N THR A 519 11.23 42.97 13.05
CA THR A 519 11.03 44.12 12.17
C THR A 519 11.28 45.47 12.85
N LEU A 520 11.32 45.50 14.18
CA LEU A 520 11.40 46.72 15.00
C LEU A 520 10.25 47.70 14.72
N ASP A 521 9.12 47.18 14.24
CA ASP A 521 7.98 47.99 13.89
C ASP A 521 7.11 48.30 15.12
N GLY A 522 6.49 49.48 15.11
CA GLY A 522 5.53 49.85 16.16
C GLY A 522 6.11 50.00 17.59
N VAL A 523 7.43 50.00 17.78
CA VAL A 523 8.07 50.22 19.08
C VAL A 523 7.72 51.62 19.61
N ASP A 524 7.26 51.71 20.86
CA ASP A 524 6.89 52.99 21.47
C ASP A 524 8.11 53.93 21.49
N PRO A 525 8.05 55.11 20.85
CA PRO A 525 9.17 56.06 20.80
C PRO A 525 9.62 56.58 22.18
N THR A 526 8.83 56.33 23.23
CA THR A 526 9.10 56.72 24.61
C THR A 526 9.65 55.58 25.47
N THR A 527 9.89 54.40 24.89
CA THR A 527 10.49 53.24 25.57
C THR A 527 11.79 53.66 26.26
N PRO A 528 11.90 53.57 27.59
CA PRO A 528 13.10 53.98 28.32
C PRO A 528 14.25 52.98 28.16
N PRO A 529 15.51 53.40 28.35
CA PRO A 529 16.63 52.46 28.29
C PRO A 529 16.51 51.44 29.43
N TYR A 530 17.08 50.25 29.22
CA TYR A 530 17.04 49.11 30.14
C TYR A 530 15.64 48.50 30.38
N GLN A 531 14.63 48.94 29.63
CA GLN A 531 13.34 48.27 29.60
C GLN A 531 13.34 47.21 28.50
N THR A 532 12.84 46.02 28.84
CA THR A 532 12.63 44.94 27.89
C THR A 532 11.28 45.07 27.21
N TRP A 533 11.22 44.80 25.92
CA TRP A 533 9.98 44.50 25.18
C TRP A 533 10.17 43.22 24.38
N VAL A 534 9.06 42.60 23.96
CA VAL A 534 9.08 41.34 23.21
C VAL A 534 8.60 41.61 21.81
N GLU A 535 9.31 41.10 20.82
CA GLU A 535 8.91 41.08 19.42
C GLU A 535 9.30 39.73 18.83
N SER A 536 8.36 39.04 18.16
CA SER A 536 8.60 37.72 17.55
C SER A 536 9.28 36.71 18.50
N ASN A 537 8.84 36.68 19.77
CA ASN A 537 9.40 35.87 20.87
C ASN A 537 10.87 36.17 21.22
N VAL A 538 11.42 37.31 20.79
CA VAL A 538 12.76 37.80 21.15
C VAL A 538 12.63 38.93 22.16
N ASP A 539 13.30 38.81 23.30
CA ASP A 539 13.32 39.87 24.31
C ASP A 539 14.39 40.92 23.95
N LEU A 540 13.97 42.14 23.63
CA LEU A 540 14.81 43.23 23.17
C LEU A 540 15.04 44.26 24.27
N MET A 541 16.27 44.80 24.35
CA MET A 541 16.63 45.83 25.32
C MET A 541 17.72 46.79 24.80
N ILE A 542 17.45 48.09 24.91
CA ILE A 542 18.44 49.15 24.63
C ILE A 542 19.27 49.46 25.88
N THR A 543 20.58 49.45 25.74
CA THR A 543 21.56 49.66 26.83
C THR A 543 22.73 50.53 26.36
N GLY A 544 23.50 51.04 27.31
CA GLY A 544 24.67 51.88 27.05
C GLY A 544 25.95 51.07 26.74
N VAL A 545 26.89 51.70 26.06
CA VAL A 545 28.18 51.10 25.67
C VAL A 545 29.26 51.46 26.69
N GLY A 546 30.05 50.49 27.15
CA GLY A 546 31.24 50.77 27.99
C GLY A 546 30.98 51.43 29.35
N GLY A 547 29.74 51.43 29.83
CA GLY A 547 29.33 52.07 31.09
C GLY A 547 28.81 53.51 30.94
N ASP A 548 28.81 54.07 29.72
CA ASP A 548 28.16 55.34 29.39
C ASP A 548 26.65 55.11 29.18
N PRO A 549 25.79 56.11 29.48
CA PRO A 549 24.36 56.00 29.23
C PRO A 549 24.08 55.91 27.72
N PRO A 550 23.04 55.15 27.29
CA PRO A 550 22.70 55.07 25.88
C PRO A 550 22.13 56.39 25.37
N ASP A 551 22.52 56.77 24.16
CA ASP A 551 21.88 57.81 23.37
C ASP A 551 21.37 57.16 22.08
N TYR A 552 20.07 57.27 21.82
CA TYR A 552 19.34 56.49 20.83
C TYR A 552 18.05 57.20 20.42
N GLY A 553 17.47 56.76 19.31
CA GLY A 553 16.16 57.19 18.84
C GLY A 553 15.37 56.00 18.32
N ILE A 554 14.05 56.03 18.46
CA ILE A 554 13.16 54.98 17.97
C ILE A 554 12.23 55.63 16.95
N ASP A 555 12.26 55.12 15.73
CA ASP A 555 11.35 55.45 14.66
C ASP A 555 10.43 54.24 14.40
N PRO A 556 9.31 54.39 13.67
CA PRO A 556 8.35 53.30 13.46
C PRO A 556 8.87 52.06 12.74
N ASP A 557 10.07 52.12 12.13
CA ASP A 557 10.66 51.06 11.29
C ASP A 557 12.15 50.80 11.59
N ARG A 558 12.70 51.38 12.68
CA ARG A 558 14.13 51.26 13.02
C ARG A 558 14.48 51.80 14.41
N ILE A 559 15.63 51.39 14.92
CA ILE A 559 16.24 51.95 16.13
C ILE A 559 17.60 52.58 15.79
N TRP A 560 17.74 53.87 16.07
CA TRP A 560 19.00 54.62 15.96
C TRP A 560 19.85 54.53 17.24
N LEU A 561 21.17 54.48 17.11
CA LEU A 561 22.13 54.28 18.21
C LEU A 561 23.33 55.28 18.09
N TRP A 562 23.65 56.02 19.18
CA TRP A 562 24.61 57.16 19.19
C TRP A 562 25.36 57.52 20.50
N PRO A 563 26.33 56.77 21.04
CA PRO A 563 26.50 55.34 20.97
C PRO A 563 25.49 54.63 21.88
N ALA A 564 24.95 53.53 21.40
CA ALA A 564 24.07 52.66 22.17
C ALA A 564 24.19 51.21 21.69
N MET A 565 23.57 50.32 22.44
CA MET A 565 23.61 48.88 22.23
C MET A 565 22.20 48.30 22.30
N LEU A 566 21.79 47.60 21.24
CA LEU A 566 20.56 46.80 21.21
C LEU A 566 20.93 45.35 21.54
N ASN A 567 20.32 44.79 22.58
CA ASN A 567 20.45 43.38 22.92
C ASN A 567 19.16 42.66 22.57
N ALA A 568 19.28 41.50 21.96
CA ALA A 568 18.20 40.56 21.67
C ALA A 568 18.53 39.25 22.38
N ASP A 569 17.68 38.85 23.31
CA ASP A 569 17.71 37.54 23.97
C ASP A 569 17.00 36.51 23.10
N LEU A 570 17.72 35.47 22.72
CA LEU A 570 17.27 34.41 21.83
C LEU A 570 16.83 33.16 22.61
N SER A 571 16.93 33.16 23.94
CA SER A 571 16.68 31.97 24.77
C SER A 571 15.23 31.47 24.78
N ASN A 572 14.29 32.30 24.33
CA ASN A 572 12.88 31.93 24.18
C ASN A 572 12.57 31.27 22.83
N LEU A 573 13.53 31.19 21.91
CA LEU A 573 13.35 30.55 20.61
C LEU A 573 13.46 29.02 20.73
N VAL A 574 12.64 28.30 19.97
CA VAL A 574 12.65 26.83 19.89
C VAL A 574 13.52 26.42 18.71
N GLY A 575 14.55 25.60 18.96
CA GLY A 575 15.56 25.22 17.97
C GLY A 575 16.93 25.82 18.24
N THR A 576 17.93 25.48 17.41
CA THR A 576 19.30 25.96 17.51
C THR A 576 19.56 27.05 16.48
N VAL A 577 19.99 28.25 16.92
CA VAL A 577 20.30 29.35 16.00
C VAL A 577 21.47 28.97 15.09
N SER A 578 21.22 28.85 13.78
CA SER A 578 22.23 28.53 12.75
C SER A 578 22.87 29.78 12.15
N LYS A 579 22.09 30.85 11.98
CA LYS A 579 22.54 32.12 11.38
C LYS A 579 21.72 33.30 11.91
N VAL A 580 22.33 34.48 12.00
CA VAL A 580 21.62 35.75 12.25
C VAL A 580 22.06 36.79 11.24
N GLU A 581 21.10 37.44 10.61
CA GLU A 581 21.32 38.58 9.73
C GLU A 581 20.78 39.86 10.38
N VAL A 582 21.59 40.92 10.39
CA VAL A 582 21.20 42.23 10.92
C VAL A 582 21.29 43.26 9.80
N ASP A 583 20.16 43.80 9.39
CA ASP A 583 20.10 44.90 8.44
C ASP A 583 20.32 46.22 9.18
N ILE A 584 21.30 47.00 8.72
CA ILE A 584 21.75 48.23 9.36
C ILE A 584 21.87 49.39 8.37
N LEU A 585 21.82 50.60 8.92
CA LEU A 585 22.23 51.84 8.26
C LEU A 585 23.39 52.47 9.05
N ASP A 586 24.60 52.46 8.52
CA ASP A 586 25.78 53.03 9.17
C ASP A 586 26.07 54.47 8.71
N ASN A 587 26.27 55.39 9.66
CA ASN A 587 26.53 56.80 9.38
C ASN A 587 27.92 57.30 9.82
N CYS A 588 28.73 56.51 10.51
CA CYS A 588 30.04 56.92 11.05
C CYS A 588 31.27 56.28 10.37
N GLY A 589 31.09 55.29 9.48
CA GLY A 589 32.15 54.71 8.68
C GLY A 589 32.47 53.25 9.05
N ILE A 590 33.47 52.68 8.37
CA ILE A 590 33.82 51.25 8.46
C ILE A 590 34.13 50.84 9.91
N GLY A 591 33.52 49.75 10.37
CA GLY A 591 33.74 49.15 11.68
C GLY A 591 33.01 49.85 12.84
N CYS A 592 32.12 50.79 12.53
CA CYS A 592 31.40 51.58 13.53
C CYS A 592 30.18 50.85 14.11
N THR A 593 29.51 50.05 13.29
CA THR A 593 28.41 49.17 13.71
C THR A 593 28.89 47.73 13.75
N VAL A 594 28.75 47.08 14.91
CA VAL A 594 29.23 45.72 15.18
C VAL A 594 28.10 44.89 15.76
N ALA A 595 27.81 43.75 15.14
CA ALA A 595 26.90 42.74 15.66
C ALA A 595 27.73 41.56 16.19
N THR A 596 27.34 41.03 17.36
CA THR A 596 28.04 39.92 18.03
C THR A 596 27.03 38.88 18.50
N LEU A 597 27.24 37.62 18.12
CA LEU A 597 26.43 36.47 18.53
C LEU A 597 27.11 35.77 19.71
N TYR A 598 26.34 35.42 20.73
CA TYR A 598 26.83 34.82 21.97
C TYR A 598 26.16 33.49 22.28
N ASP A 599 26.92 32.62 22.95
CA ASP A 599 26.46 31.46 23.72
C ASP A 599 26.90 31.70 25.18
N GLY A 600 25.97 32.20 25.99
CA GLY A 600 26.20 32.68 27.34
C GLY A 600 27.17 33.87 27.38
N SER A 601 28.43 33.58 27.68
CA SER A 601 29.53 34.57 27.74
C SER A 601 30.56 34.40 26.61
N LEU A 602 30.44 33.35 25.81
CA LEU A 602 31.33 33.06 24.69
C LEU A 602 30.84 33.80 23.45
N ILE A 603 31.76 34.38 22.68
CA ILE A 603 31.46 34.94 21.35
C ILE A 603 31.50 33.80 20.34
N VAL A 604 30.36 33.55 19.67
CA VAL A 604 30.22 32.57 18.59
C VAL A 604 30.72 33.16 17.28
N ASP A 605 30.20 34.33 16.90
CA ASP A 605 30.67 35.10 15.74
C ASP A 605 30.52 36.61 16.01
N GLN A 606 31.32 37.42 15.31
CA GLN A 606 31.26 38.88 15.36
C GLN A 606 31.52 39.46 13.98
N LYS A 607 30.64 40.35 13.53
CA LYS A 607 30.76 41.06 12.25
C LYS A 607 30.63 42.55 12.46
N SER A 608 31.33 43.30 11.61
CA SER A 608 31.29 44.76 11.58
C SER A 608 31.03 45.25 10.17
N ASN A 609 30.40 46.42 10.04
CA ASN A 609 30.11 47.01 8.74
C ASN A 609 31.40 47.29 7.95
N THR A 610 31.41 46.91 6.68
CA THR A 610 32.56 47.09 5.76
C THR A 610 32.39 48.27 4.82
N VAL A 611 31.18 48.84 4.77
CA VAL A 611 30.79 49.97 3.95
C VAL A 611 30.05 51.02 4.78
N TRP A 612 29.97 52.23 4.24
CA TRP A 612 29.16 53.32 4.78
C TRP A 612 27.76 53.28 4.14
N GLY A 613 26.70 53.47 4.92
CA GLY A 613 25.32 53.33 4.47
C GLY A 613 24.70 51.96 4.78
N LEU A 614 23.76 51.50 3.95
CA LEU A 614 23.03 50.25 4.16
C LEU A 614 23.93 49.02 4.01
N SER A 615 23.78 48.05 4.92
CA SER A 615 24.52 46.79 4.90
C SER A 615 23.77 45.73 5.71
N THR A 616 23.99 44.46 5.39
CA THR A 616 23.55 43.31 6.20
C THR A 616 24.76 42.65 6.85
N LEU A 617 24.76 42.53 8.18
CA LEU A 617 25.77 41.81 8.93
C LEU A 617 25.33 40.36 9.13
N VAL A 618 26.06 39.40 8.56
CA VAL A 618 25.74 37.97 8.62
C VAL A 618 26.63 37.24 9.63
N LEU A 619 26.04 36.86 10.77
CA LEU A 619 26.66 36.07 11.84
C LEU A 619 26.33 34.59 11.63
N ASN A 620 27.32 33.70 11.63
CA ASN A 620 27.10 32.27 11.42
C ASN A 620 27.42 31.47 12.69
N ASN A 621 26.61 30.47 13.00
CA ASN A 621 26.93 29.43 13.98
C ASN A 621 27.51 28.22 13.22
N PRO A 622 28.81 27.91 13.36
CA PRO A 622 29.44 26.78 12.64
C PRO A 622 29.07 25.39 13.19
N GLY A 623 28.10 25.31 14.11
CA GLY A 623 27.66 24.08 14.79
C GLY A 623 28.36 23.85 16.13
N GLY A 624 27.66 23.21 17.07
CA GLY A 624 28.18 22.86 18.40
C GLY A 624 28.06 23.94 19.48
N PHE A 625 27.41 25.06 19.19
CA PHE A 625 27.03 26.10 20.14
C PHE A 625 25.51 26.21 20.20
N SER A 626 24.99 26.72 21.33
CA SER A 626 23.57 27.04 21.51
C SER A 626 23.43 28.55 21.76
N PRO A 627 23.49 29.39 20.70
CA PRO A 627 23.50 30.83 20.87
C PRO A 627 22.23 31.33 21.57
N ASP A 628 22.40 32.16 22.60
CA ASP A 628 21.32 32.65 23.46
C ASP A 628 21.12 34.16 23.33
N LYS A 629 22.02 34.89 22.64
CA LYS A 629 21.95 36.35 22.55
C LYS A 629 22.67 36.90 21.33
N VAL A 630 22.07 37.91 20.70
CA VAL A 630 22.78 38.80 19.74
C VAL A 630 22.78 40.24 20.26
N THR A 631 23.93 40.90 20.11
CA THR A 631 24.13 42.28 20.55
C THR A 631 24.64 43.13 19.39
N ILE A 632 23.97 44.25 19.13
CA ILE A 632 24.35 45.24 18.12
C ILE A 632 24.80 46.53 18.79
N ILE A 633 26.04 46.93 18.56
CA ILE A 633 26.62 48.18 19.02
C ILE A 633 26.80 49.09 17.80
N SER A 634 26.36 50.34 17.89
CA SER A 634 26.75 51.38 16.93
C SER A 634 27.08 52.68 17.64
N TYR A 635 28.07 53.41 17.11
CA TYR A 635 28.40 54.75 17.60
C TYR A 635 27.63 55.86 16.87
N GLU A 636 27.12 55.58 15.67
CA GLU A 636 26.23 56.45 14.90
C GLU A 636 25.63 55.69 13.70
N GLY A 637 24.47 55.07 13.92
CA GLY A 637 23.78 54.25 12.92
C GLY A 637 22.39 53.80 13.37
N ALA A 638 21.74 52.96 12.57
CA ALA A 638 20.45 52.37 12.91
C ALA A 638 20.39 50.86 12.61
N VAL A 639 19.60 50.14 13.39
CA VAL A 639 19.18 48.75 13.13
C VAL A 639 17.79 48.79 12.50
N LEU A 640 17.63 48.11 11.38
CA LEU A 640 16.40 48.10 10.57
C LEU A 640 15.61 46.81 10.80
N GLU A 641 16.29 45.66 10.77
CA GLU A 641 15.66 44.36 10.89
C GLU A 641 16.68 43.34 11.40
N ILE A 642 16.22 42.32 12.13
CA ILE A 642 17.02 41.16 12.54
C ILE A 642 16.30 39.90 12.06
N ARG A 643 16.96 39.08 11.23
CA ARG A 643 16.47 37.76 10.79
C ARG A 643 17.28 36.66 11.45
N ILE A 644 16.62 35.78 12.20
CA ILE A 644 17.23 34.69 12.95
C ILE A 644 16.80 33.37 12.33
N TYR A 645 17.76 32.52 12.04
CA TYR A 645 17.59 31.24 11.37
C TYR A 645 17.81 30.12 12.39
N LEU A 646 16.87 29.19 12.50
CA LEU A 646 16.84 28.12 13.51
C LEU A 646 16.89 26.75 12.84
N GLU A 647 17.68 25.84 13.39
CA GLU A 647 17.71 24.41 13.08
C GLU A 647 16.94 23.66 14.19
N SER A 648 15.85 22.98 13.88
CA SER A 648 15.13 22.15 14.87
C SER A 648 15.96 20.90 15.23
N SER A 649 15.86 20.44 16.47
CA SER A 649 16.58 19.24 16.94
C SER A 649 15.84 17.93 16.61
N GLU A 650 14.61 18.01 16.10
CA GLU A 650 13.78 16.89 15.67
C GLU A 650 12.97 17.38 14.45
N SER A 651 13.51 17.19 13.24
CA SER A 651 12.80 17.53 12.00
C SER A 651 12.02 16.31 11.54
N TYR A 652 10.73 16.25 11.85
CA TYR A 652 9.84 15.24 11.30
C TYR A 652 9.39 15.65 9.89
N GLN A 653 9.26 14.69 8.99
CA GLN A 653 8.63 14.89 7.69
C GLN A 653 7.63 13.76 7.45
N ILE A 654 6.51 14.11 6.84
CA ILE A 654 5.42 13.20 6.50
C ILE A 654 5.19 13.19 4.98
N GLY A 655 5.05 11.99 4.43
CA GLY A 655 4.88 11.76 3.00
C GLY A 655 3.52 11.12 2.71
N TRP A 656 2.93 11.43 1.57
CA TRP A 656 1.73 10.77 1.04
C TRP A 656 2.19 9.58 0.20
N LYS A 657 1.59 8.43 0.45
CA LYS A 657 1.95 7.18 -0.19
C LYS A 657 1.41 7.06 -1.62
N THR A 658 2.22 6.54 -2.53
CA THR A 658 1.79 6.22 -3.90
C THR A 658 0.90 4.96 -3.95
N THR A 659 0.19 4.76 -5.05
CA THR A 659 -0.64 3.58 -5.32
C THR A 659 -0.12 2.75 -6.50
N LEU A 660 -0.43 1.45 -6.51
CA LEU A 660 -0.32 0.60 -7.72
C LEU A 660 -1.54 0.77 -8.65
N ASP A 661 -2.66 1.26 -8.12
CA ASP A 661 -3.92 1.38 -8.83
C ASP A 661 -3.95 2.70 -9.63
N HIS A 662 -3.22 2.74 -10.75
CA HIS A 662 -3.09 3.96 -11.56
C HIS A 662 -4.39 4.36 -12.26
N TRP A 663 -4.72 5.65 -12.26
CA TRP A 663 -5.90 6.17 -12.93
C TRP A 663 -5.62 7.47 -13.70
N ASN A 664 -6.24 7.58 -14.88
CA ASN A 664 -6.15 8.73 -15.79
C ASN A 664 -4.72 9.12 -16.25
N ASP A 665 -4.05 10.00 -15.53
CA ASP A 665 -2.68 10.47 -15.78
C ASP A 665 -2.00 10.86 -14.45
N ASP A 666 -0.78 11.39 -14.53
CA ASP A 666 0.10 11.53 -13.38
C ASP A 666 -0.42 12.52 -12.32
N ALA A 667 -0.26 12.15 -11.04
CA ALA A 667 -0.36 13.09 -9.94
C ALA A 667 0.60 14.29 -10.11
N VAL A 668 0.36 15.37 -9.38
CA VAL A 668 1.17 16.60 -9.47
C VAL A 668 1.63 17.11 -8.11
N TYR A 669 2.75 17.84 -8.11
CA TYR A 669 3.31 18.47 -6.92
C TYR A 669 3.60 19.95 -7.12
N SER A 670 3.64 20.70 -6.01
CA SER A 670 4.00 22.12 -6.00
C SER A 670 4.52 22.59 -4.64
N ILE A 671 4.73 23.90 -4.50
CA ILE A 671 5.13 24.56 -3.25
C ILE A 671 4.26 25.79 -2.97
N LEU A 672 3.82 25.94 -1.73
CA LEU A 672 3.04 27.10 -1.30
C LEU A 672 3.91 28.34 -1.01
N PRO A 673 3.38 29.56 -1.18
CA PRO A 673 2.04 29.89 -1.71
C PRO A 673 2.01 30.02 -3.25
N ASP A 674 3.17 29.97 -3.91
CA ASP A 674 3.31 30.18 -5.35
C ASP A 674 3.10 28.87 -6.12
N ILE A 675 1.84 28.45 -6.24
CA ILE A 675 1.48 27.17 -6.88
C ILE A 675 1.79 27.19 -8.39
N TYR A 676 2.68 26.30 -8.79
CA TYR A 676 2.94 25.88 -10.17
C TYR A 676 3.02 24.36 -10.19
N TRP A 677 1.99 23.70 -10.73
CA TRP A 677 1.92 22.25 -10.79
C TRP A 677 3.00 21.67 -11.71
N GLN A 678 3.64 20.60 -11.23
CA GLN A 678 4.62 19.80 -11.96
C GLN A 678 4.19 18.33 -11.86
N GLU A 679 4.31 17.62 -12.97
CA GLU A 679 4.06 16.18 -13.09
C GLU A 679 4.92 15.36 -12.11
N LEU A 680 4.31 14.38 -11.45
CA LEU A 680 4.97 13.45 -10.56
C LEU A 680 5.21 12.12 -11.27
N ILE A 681 6.48 11.76 -11.43
CA ILE A 681 6.90 10.51 -12.05
C ILE A 681 7.90 9.79 -11.16
N ASP A 682 7.99 8.48 -11.33
CA ASP A 682 8.96 7.68 -10.60
C ASP A 682 10.39 8.13 -10.96
N PRO A 683 11.25 8.39 -9.95
CA PRO A 683 12.58 8.96 -10.18
C PRO A 683 13.58 8.04 -10.88
N PHE A 684 13.28 6.73 -11.02
CA PHE A 684 14.15 5.74 -11.66
C PHE A 684 13.55 5.17 -12.94
N THR A 685 12.26 4.84 -12.93
CA THR A 685 11.59 4.16 -14.04
C THR A 685 10.94 5.12 -15.02
N GLU A 686 10.73 6.38 -14.64
CA GLU A 686 9.97 7.39 -15.39
C GLU A 686 8.50 6.97 -15.64
N GLU A 687 7.99 5.99 -14.90
CA GLU A 687 6.57 5.62 -14.92
C GLU A 687 5.72 6.65 -14.16
N SER A 688 4.44 6.70 -14.49
CA SER A 688 3.41 7.51 -13.83
C SER A 688 3.34 7.19 -12.33
N LEU A 689 3.15 8.20 -11.48
CA LEU A 689 2.84 8.00 -10.06
C LEU A 689 1.49 8.62 -9.72
N ASP A 690 0.65 7.81 -9.10
CA ASP A 690 -0.63 8.23 -8.51
C ASP A 690 -0.58 8.02 -7.00
N MET A 691 -1.54 8.62 -6.29
CA MET A 691 -1.57 8.68 -4.85
C MET A 691 -2.61 7.74 -4.25
N ALA A 692 -2.28 7.19 -3.08
CA ALA A 692 -3.16 6.30 -2.36
C ALA A 692 -4.21 7.10 -1.57
N PHE A 693 -5.44 7.10 -2.05
CA PHE A 693 -6.58 7.63 -1.32
C PHE A 693 -7.89 6.95 -1.74
N VAL A 694 -8.86 7.03 -0.84
CA VAL A 694 -10.21 6.56 -1.07
C VAL A 694 -11.19 7.60 -0.58
N ILE A 695 -12.07 8.02 -1.48
CA ILE A 695 -13.20 8.88 -1.16
C ILE A 695 -14.41 8.01 -0.96
N THR A 696 -14.97 8.07 0.24
CA THR A 696 -16.29 7.51 0.51
C THR A 696 -17.28 8.63 0.84
N GLY A 697 -18.53 8.27 0.92
CA GLY A 697 -19.54 9.15 1.45
C GLY A 697 -20.54 8.31 2.20
N ASN A 698 -20.97 8.79 3.37
CA ASN A 698 -22.23 8.31 3.89
C ASN A 698 -23.29 8.56 2.80
N PRO A 699 -24.26 7.65 2.60
CA PRO A 699 -25.52 8.05 1.99
C PRO A 699 -26.08 9.14 2.91
N VAL A 700 -25.80 10.39 2.58
CA VAL A 700 -26.59 11.49 3.11
C VAL A 700 -27.93 11.23 2.47
N ASP A 701 -28.90 10.80 3.28
CA ASP A 701 -30.30 10.85 2.88
C ASP A 701 -30.49 12.28 2.37
N ASN A 702 -30.52 12.45 1.05
CA ASN A 702 -30.78 13.74 0.43
C ASN A 702 -32.25 13.99 0.79
N LEU A 703 -32.50 14.76 1.85
CA LEU A 703 -33.82 14.89 2.43
C LEU A 703 -34.51 16.09 1.80
N ASP A 704 -35.69 15.89 1.23
CA ASP A 704 -36.63 16.95 0.85
C ASP A 704 -37.37 17.41 2.11
N TRP A 705 -37.27 18.70 2.45
CA TRP A 705 -37.95 19.35 3.57
C TRP A 705 -38.87 20.48 3.11
N GLY A 706 -40.09 20.55 3.65
CA GLY A 706 -40.98 21.68 3.33
C GLY A 706 -40.63 23.01 4.03
N ASP A 707 -41.30 24.08 3.61
CA ASP A 707 -40.97 25.47 3.94
C ASP A 707 -42.13 26.30 4.53
N ALA A 708 -43.25 25.66 4.86
CA ALA A 708 -44.36 26.29 5.56
C ALA A 708 -43.87 26.99 6.86
N PRO A 709 -44.49 28.13 7.27
CA PRO A 709 -43.99 28.93 8.37
C PRO A 709 -43.84 28.16 9.67
N ASP A 710 -42.63 28.17 10.22
CA ASP A 710 -42.30 27.52 11.47
C ASP A 710 -41.39 28.41 12.33
N GLY A 711 -41.41 28.17 13.64
CA GLY A 711 -40.64 28.92 14.61
C GLY A 711 -39.97 28.01 15.62
N ALA A 712 -38.65 28.15 15.79
CA ALA A 712 -37.86 27.35 16.74
C ALA A 712 -38.32 27.46 18.21
N ALA A 713 -39.08 28.50 18.57
CA ALA A 713 -39.59 28.75 19.93
C ALA A 713 -41.11 28.56 20.09
N ALA A 714 -41.84 28.42 18.99
CA ALA A 714 -43.30 28.26 18.96
C ALA A 714 -43.67 27.56 17.64
N PRO A 715 -43.71 26.22 17.62
CA PRO A 715 -44.01 25.48 16.39
C PRO A 715 -45.39 25.84 15.88
N GLN A 716 -45.48 26.19 14.60
CA GLN A 716 -46.73 26.32 13.85
C GLN A 716 -46.86 25.10 12.95
N TYR A 717 -46.43 25.23 11.71
CA TYR A 717 -46.34 24.16 10.73
C TYR A 717 -44.98 23.46 10.88
N PRO A 718 -44.88 22.22 11.40
CA PRO A 718 -43.58 21.62 11.67
C PRO A 718 -42.81 21.39 10.37
N THR A 719 -41.77 22.18 10.13
CA THR A 719 -40.86 22.09 8.97
C THR A 719 -39.41 22.01 9.42
N LEU A 720 -39.06 22.65 10.53
CA LEU A 720 -37.70 22.56 11.07
C LEU A 720 -37.46 21.20 11.76
N ALA A 721 -36.25 20.67 11.62
CA ALA A 721 -35.78 19.45 12.29
C ALA A 721 -35.99 19.49 13.81
N ILE A 722 -35.77 20.64 14.45
CA ILE A 722 -35.97 20.82 15.90
C ILE A 722 -37.43 20.61 16.34
N ASN A 723 -38.37 20.82 15.42
CA ASN A 723 -39.81 20.64 15.62
C ASN A 723 -40.31 19.30 15.07
N ASN A 724 -39.39 18.40 14.71
CA ASN A 724 -39.68 17.14 14.03
C ASN A 724 -40.47 17.39 12.73
N GLY A 725 -39.95 18.33 11.92
CA GLY A 725 -40.45 18.63 10.59
C GLY A 725 -40.51 17.38 9.71
N VAL A 726 -41.45 17.37 8.77
CA VAL A 726 -41.57 16.29 7.79
C VAL A 726 -40.46 16.42 6.77
N ASN A 727 -39.89 15.27 6.40
CA ASN A 727 -38.95 15.12 5.28
C ASN A 727 -39.13 13.78 4.56
N HIS A 728 -38.53 13.65 3.37
CA HIS A 728 -38.42 12.39 2.63
C HIS A 728 -37.02 12.20 2.06
N ILE A 729 -36.58 10.95 1.97
CA ILE A 729 -35.35 10.59 1.25
C ILE A 729 -35.61 10.71 -0.25
N ILE A 730 -34.80 11.49 -0.94
CA ILE A 730 -34.82 11.66 -2.39
C ILE A 730 -34.12 10.44 -3.01
N ASP A 731 -34.93 9.57 -3.61
CA ASP A 731 -34.47 8.38 -4.33
C ASP A 731 -34.21 8.65 -5.83
N GLY A 732 -34.38 9.90 -6.27
CA GLY A 732 -34.26 10.34 -7.66
C GLY A 732 -35.39 9.87 -8.59
N VAL A 733 -36.41 9.19 -8.07
CA VAL A 733 -37.49 8.55 -8.85
C VAL A 733 -38.88 8.99 -8.40
N THR A 734 -39.09 9.23 -7.11
CA THR A 734 -40.38 9.46 -6.46
C THR A 734 -40.54 10.93 -6.09
N TYR A 735 -41.30 11.70 -6.87
CA TYR A 735 -41.56 13.12 -6.63
C TYR A 735 -42.87 13.58 -7.29
N LEU A 736 -43.32 14.79 -6.93
CA LEU A 736 -44.41 15.47 -7.61
C LEU A 736 -43.84 16.44 -8.64
N GLY A 737 -44.51 16.63 -9.76
CA GLY A 737 -44.11 17.62 -10.76
C GLY A 737 -42.92 17.22 -11.62
N ALA A 738 -42.00 18.17 -11.90
CA ALA A 738 -40.88 17.99 -12.82
C ALA A 738 -39.50 17.97 -12.15
N SER A 739 -39.37 18.53 -10.96
CA SER A 739 -38.13 18.62 -10.18
C SER A 739 -38.36 18.18 -8.74
N ILE A 740 -37.26 17.83 -8.08
CA ILE A 740 -37.14 17.67 -6.63
C ILE A 740 -35.72 18.07 -6.28
N ASP A 741 -35.54 18.82 -5.21
CA ASP A 741 -34.25 19.06 -4.58
C ASP A 741 -34.33 18.80 -3.08
N GLY A 742 -33.18 18.93 -2.41
CA GLY A 742 -33.04 18.53 -1.03
C GLY A 742 -32.24 19.53 -0.22
N GLU A 743 -32.59 19.60 1.06
CA GLU A 743 -32.08 20.57 2.01
C GLU A 743 -31.54 19.84 3.26
N ASN A 744 -30.62 20.51 3.94
CA ASN A 744 -30.14 20.02 5.23
C ASN A 744 -31.21 20.16 6.34
N ASN A 745 -32.20 21.03 6.15
CA ASN A 745 -33.29 21.34 7.09
C ASN A 745 -34.38 22.16 6.40
N GLY A 746 -35.61 22.18 6.94
CA GLY A 746 -36.68 23.03 6.39
C GLY A 746 -36.37 24.53 6.46
N ILE A 747 -36.81 25.26 5.43
CA ILE A 747 -36.52 26.70 5.24
C ILE A 747 -37.82 27.51 5.41
N PRO A 748 -38.35 27.68 6.63
CA PRO A 748 -39.66 28.28 6.81
C PRO A 748 -39.77 29.72 6.28
N ASP A 749 -40.67 29.97 5.32
CA ASP A 749 -41.02 31.31 4.83
C ASP A 749 -42.47 31.69 5.14
N VAL A 750 -42.73 32.99 5.28
CA VAL A 750 -44.07 33.52 5.56
C VAL A 750 -45.07 33.32 4.42
N ASN A 751 -44.61 33.03 3.21
CA ASN A 751 -45.43 32.73 2.05
C ASN A 751 -45.27 31.29 1.55
N ALA A 752 -44.45 30.45 2.22
CA ALA A 752 -43.98 29.18 1.67
C ALA A 752 -43.33 29.40 0.29
N LEU A 753 -42.18 30.08 0.30
CA LEU A 753 -41.30 30.28 -0.84
C LEU A 753 -39.82 30.11 -0.41
N GLY A 754 -39.57 29.37 0.66
CA GLY A 754 -38.27 29.34 1.33
C GLY A 754 -37.22 28.58 0.53
N ASP A 755 -37.54 27.34 0.21
CA ASP A 755 -36.88 26.43 -0.74
C ASP A 755 -36.79 27.06 -2.15
N ASP A 756 -37.90 27.60 -2.66
CA ASP A 756 -38.02 28.34 -3.93
C ASP A 756 -36.93 29.42 -4.13
N ASN A 757 -36.52 30.07 -3.04
CA ASN A 757 -35.55 31.17 -3.05
C ASN A 757 -34.12 30.73 -2.73
N ASP A 758 -33.92 29.52 -2.22
CA ASP A 758 -32.61 28.93 -1.97
C ASP A 758 -32.15 28.07 -3.15
N ASN A 759 -33.07 27.56 -4.01
CA ASN A 759 -32.69 26.74 -5.16
C ASN A 759 -33.75 26.62 -6.31
N PHE A 760 -34.31 25.42 -6.60
CA PHE A 760 -35.31 25.18 -7.67
C PHE A 760 -36.75 25.18 -7.11
N ASP A 761 -37.74 25.52 -7.94
CA ASP A 761 -39.19 25.42 -7.61
C ASP A 761 -39.63 23.96 -7.82
N ASP A 762 -39.81 23.22 -6.72
CA ASP A 762 -40.26 21.81 -6.72
C ASP A 762 -41.72 21.65 -6.22
N GLU A 763 -42.39 22.74 -5.83
CA GLU A 763 -43.86 22.84 -5.69
C GLU A 763 -44.64 22.85 -7.03
N ASP A 764 -43.98 22.55 -8.15
CA ASP A 764 -44.57 22.60 -9.49
C ASP A 764 -45.55 21.45 -9.79
N GLY A 765 -45.64 20.48 -8.87
CA GLY A 765 -46.46 19.28 -9.00
C GLY A 765 -47.95 19.42 -8.65
N VAL A 766 -48.37 20.46 -7.92
CA VAL A 766 -49.76 20.61 -7.43
C VAL A 766 -50.39 21.91 -7.90
N PHE A 767 -51.51 21.81 -8.62
CA PHE A 767 -52.19 22.96 -9.21
C PHE A 767 -53.65 23.10 -8.76
N PHE A 768 -54.02 24.32 -8.34
CA PHE A 768 -55.39 24.69 -7.95
C PHE A 768 -56.08 25.51 -9.06
N PRO A 769 -56.88 24.88 -9.95
CA PRO A 769 -57.51 25.56 -11.08
C PRO A 769 -58.63 26.53 -10.70
N ASN A 770 -59.19 26.41 -9.49
CA ASN A 770 -60.31 27.20 -9.00
C ASN A 770 -60.07 27.64 -7.54
N PRO A 771 -60.61 28.80 -7.11
CA PRO A 771 -60.51 29.23 -5.72
C PRO A 771 -61.25 28.28 -4.76
N LEU A 772 -60.72 28.13 -3.55
CA LEU A 772 -61.36 27.35 -2.49
C LEU A 772 -62.58 28.10 -1.94
N ILE A 773 -63.77 27.51 -2.06
CA ILE A 773 -65.02 28.11 -1.57
C ILE A 773 -65.60 27.23 -0.45
N ILE A 774 -65.84 27.84 0.71
CA ILE A 774 -66.39 27.17 1.91
C ILE A 774 -67.66 26.37 1.56
N GLY A 775 -67.66 25.08 1.93
CA GLY A 775 -68.78 24.17 1.71
C GLY A 775 -68.92 23.64 0.28
N GLN A 776 -67.97 23.92 -0.62
CA GLN A 776 -67.95 23.38 -1.98
C GLN A 776 -66.92 22.26 -2.15
N THR A 777 -67.14 21.45 -3.18
CA THR A 777 -66.15 20.49 -3.67
C THR A 777 -65.17 21.22 -4.59
N VAL A 778 -63.88 20.97 -4.39
CA VAL A 778 -62.78 21.49 -5.19
C VAL A 778 -62.14 20.35 -5.96
N THR A 779 -61.64 20.65 -7.16
CA THR A 779 -60.79 19.78 -7.96
C THR A 779 -59.41 20.39 -8.04
N ILE A 780 -58.38 19.58 -7.80
CA ILE A 780 -56.96 19.92 -8.01
C ILE A 780 -56.35 18.98 -9.03
N ASP A 781 -55.32 19.46 -9.71
CA ASP A 781 -54.51 18.67 -10.61
C ASP A 781 -53.15 18.41 -9.95
N VAL A 782 -52.71 17.15 -9.93
CA VAL A 782 -51.44 16.70 -9.34
C VAL A 782 -50.68 15.89 -10.36
N VAL A 783 -49.42 16.25 -10.62
CA VAL A 783 -48.52 15.47 -11.48
C VAL A 783 -47.60 14.65 -10.60
N SER A 784 -47.57 13.33 -10.78
CA SER A 784 -46.61 12.45 -10.07
C SER A 784 -45.63 11.82 -11.05
N SER A 785 -44.37 11.65 -10.64
CA SER A 785 -43.33 11.02 -11.47
C SER A 785 -43.61 9.53 -11.73
N ILE A 786 -44.18 8.85 -10.73
CA ILE A 786 -44.49 7.41 -10.73
C ILE A 786 -45.90 7.14 -10.16
N ASP A 787 -46.30 5.86 -10.14
CA ASP A 787 -47.46 5.40 -9.38
C ASP A 787 -47.12 5.42 -7.87
N GLY A 788 -47.99 5.98 -7.04
CA GLY A 788 -47.74 6.11 -5.60
C GLY A 788 -48.95 6.61 -4.82
N PHE A 789 -48.76 6.97 -3.56
CA PHE A 789 -49.81 7.41 -2.65
C PHE A 789 -49.58 8.85 -2.20
N LEU A 790 -50.64 9.66 -2.23
CA LEU A 790 -50.65 11.05 -1.80
C LEU A 790 -51.37 11.20 -0.46
N ASN A 791 -50.68 11.80 0.49
CA ASN A 791 -51.24 12.31 1.74
C ASN A 791 -51.21 13.83 1.71
N ALA A 792 -52.31 14.50 2.07
CA ALA A 792 -52.34 15.95 2.04
C ALA A 792 -53.23 16.58 3.11
N TRP A 793 -52.84 17.79 3.54
CA TRP A 793 -53.48 18.57 4.58
C TRP A 793 -53.67 20.02 4.14
N VAL A 794 -54.70 20.68 4.68
CA VAL A 794 -54.96 22.12 4.53
C VAL A 794 -55.46 22.64 5.89
N ASP A 795 -54.82 23.65 6.46
CA ASP A 795 -55.29 24.27 7.72
C ASP A 795 -56.58 25.06 7.42
N PHE A 796 -57.75 24.45 7.64
CA PHE A 796 -59.00 25.08 7.26
C PHE A 796 -59.49 26.13 8.25
N ASP A 797 -59.09 26.06 9.51
CA ASP A 797 -59.57 26.98 10.56
C ASP A 797 -58.60 28.14 10.84
N ILE A 798 -57.39 28.09 10.26
CA ILE A 798 -56.31 29.07 10.30
C ILE A 798 -55.79 29.21 11.74
N ASN A 799 -55.61 28.08 12.41
CA ASN A 799 -55.11 28.03 13.79
C ASN A 799 -53.57 27.89 13.84
N GLY A 800 -52.91 27.65 12.71
CA GLY A 800 -51.46 27.53 12.59
C GLY A 800 -50.93 26.11 12.78
N ASP A 801 -51.78 25.08 12.64
CA ASP A 801 -51.40 23.67 12.62
C ASP A 801 -52.30 22.85 11.66
N TRP A 802 -52.00 21.55 11.49
CA TRP A 802 -52.84 20.60 10.73
C TRP A 802 -53.40 19.48 11.62
N ALA A 803 -53.61 19.78 12.90
CA ALA A 803 -53.96 18.77 13.89
C ALA A 803 -55.45 18.38 13.86
N ASP A 804 -56.30 19.17 13.21
CA ASP A 804 -57.73 18.88 13.16
C ASP A 804 -58.05 17.78 12.13
N ALA A 805 -58.98 16.91 12.51
CA ALA A 805 -59.42 15.82 11.63
C ALA A 805 -60.05 16.30 10.31
N ALA A 806 -60.40 17.59 10.20
CA ALA A 806 -60.91 18.19 8.98
C ALA A 806 -59.80 18.65 8.03
N ASP A 807 -58.56 18.80 8.51
CA ASP A 807 -57.44 19.35 7.74
C ASP A 807 -56.87 18.32 6.78
N GLN A 808 -56.88 17.03 7.14
CA GLN A 808 -56.45 15.96 6.24
C GLN A 808 -57.47 15.77 5.11
N ILE A 809 -57.08 16.17 3.90
CA ILE A 809 -57.93 16.12 2.69
C ILE A 809 -57.73 14.84 1.88
N PHE A 810 -56.54 14.23 1.95
CA PHE A 810 -56.23 12.94 1.33
C PHE A 810 -55.46 12.06 2.31
N SER A 811 -55.80 10.78 2.34
CA SER A 811 -55.12 9.74 3.10
C SER A 811 -54.88 8.56 2.17
N ASP A 812 -53.62 8.31 1.85
CA ASP A 812 -53.16 7.31 0.87
C ASP A 812 -53.96 7.32 -0.44
N GLU A 813 -54.19 8.50 -1.02
CA GLU A 813 -54.88 8.61 -2.30
C GLU A 813 -53.94 8.12 -3.42
N LEU A 814 -54.35 7.09 -4.16
CA LEU A 814 -53.54 6.51 -5.22
C LEU A 814 -53.43 7.49 -6.40
N LEU A 815 -52.20 7.87 -6.74
CA LEU A 815 -51.85 8.60 -7.96
C LEU A 815 -51.21 7.64 -8.98
N LEU A 816 -51.52 7.84 -10.25
CA LEU A 816 -50.83 7.18 -11.37
C LEU A 816 -49.76 8.10 -11.93
N ALA A 817 -48.66 7.55 -12.43
CA ALA A 817 -47.60 8.30 -13.10
C ALA A 817 -48.16 9.26 -14.17
N GLY A 818 -47.79 10.53 -14.07
CA GLY A 818 -48.31 11.63 -14.88
C GLY A 818 -49.43 12.43 -14.18
N PRO A 819 -50.29 13.11 -14.95
CA PRO A 819 -51.31 14.01 -14.40
C PRO A 819 -52.54 13.27 -13.83
N ASN A 820 -52.95 13.66 -12.63
CA ASN A 820 -54.10 13.17 -11.88
C ASN A 820 -55.04 14.32 -11.52
N SER A 821 -56.36 14.16 -11.67
CA SER A 821 -57.35 15.15 -11.21
C SER A 821 -58.18 14.56 -10.08
N ILE A 822 -57.97 15.07 -8.86
CA ILE A 822 -58.60 14.56 -7.62
C ILE A 822 -59.45 15.63 -6.96
N THR A 823 -60.40 15.20 -6.11
CA THR A 823 -61.39 16.11 -5.52
C THR A 823 -61.55 15.95 -4.02
N PHE A 824 -61.67 17.05 -3.29
CA PHE A 824 -61.98 17.09 -1.87
C PHE A 824 -63.03 18.17 -1.56
N ASN A 825 -63.60 18.14 -0.36
CA ASN A 825 -64.62 19.10 0.08
C ASN A 825 -64.02 20.11 1.05
N ILE A 826 -64.35 21.40 0.88
CA ILE A 826 -64.02 22.44 1.86
C ILE A 826 -65.02 22.37 3.02
N PRO A 827 -64.58 22.17 4.28
CA PRO A 827 -65.48 22.11 5.43
C PRO A 827 -66.33 23.37 5.56
N ALA A 828 -67.59 23.21 5.98
CA ALA A 828 -68.46 24.36 6.27
C ALA A 828 -68.00 25.17 7.50
N SER A 829 -67.11 24.58 8.31
CA SER A 829 -66.47 25.21 9.47
C SER A 829 -65.21 26.02 9.13
N ALA A 830 -64.74 25.98 7.88
CA ALA A 830 -63.52 26.66 7.48
C ALA A 830 -63.59 28.18 7.69
N THR A 831 -62.46 28.78 8.06
CA THR A 831 -62.27 30.21 8.22
C THR A 831 -61.85 30.82 6.87
N ALA A 832 -62.43 31.97 6.50
CA ALA A 832 -62.03 32.65 5.27
C ALA A 832 -60.71 33.42 5.48
N GLY A 833 -59.67 33.10 4.71
CA GLY A 833 -58.36 33.74 4.77
C GLY A 833 -57.33 33.07 3.86
N ILE A 834 -56.06 33.50 3.97
CA ILE A 834 -54.90 32.78 3.42
C ILE A 834 -54.53 31.69 4.43
N THR A 835 -54.18 30.51 3.94
CA THR A 835 -53.78 29.37 4.76
C THR A 835 -52.74 28.52 4.03
N PHE A 836 -52.17 27.53 4.71
CA PHE A 836 -51.12 26.65 4.21
C PHE A 836 -51.62 25.23 3.99
N ALA A 837 -51.04 24.57 3.00
CA ALA A 837 -51.29 23.18 2.66
C ALA A 837 -49.99 22.40 2.70
N ARG A 838 -50.08 21.08 2.90
CA ARG A 838 -48.96 20.15 2.81
C ARG A 838 -49.35 18.99 1.93
N PHE A 839 -48.48 18.63 0.99
CA PHE A 839 -48.62 17.46 0.14
C PHE A 839 -47.41 16.55 0.39
N ARG A 840 -47.65 15.24 0.52
CA ARG A 840 -46.61 14.23 0.70
C ARG A 840 -46.88 13.07 -0.22
N PHE A 841 -45.88 12.64 -0.95
CA PHE A 841 -45.99 11.58 -1.95
C PHE A 841 -44.95 10.51 -1.71
N ASP A 842 -45.40 9.25 -1.65
CA ASP A 842 -44.51 8.11 -1.40
C ASP A 842 -45.06 6.82 -2.03
N THR A 843 -44.29 5.73 -1.98
CA THR A 843 -44.64 4.45 -2.62
C THR A 843 -45.40 3.47 -1.71
N ASN A 844 -45.46 3.72 -0.40
CA ASN A 844 -45.93 2.77 0.61
C ASN A 844 -47.23 3.20 1.33
N GLY A 845 -47.62 4.47 1.27
CA GLY A 845 -48.63 5.10 2.11
C GLY A 845 -48.16 5.33 3.54
N GLY A 846 -48.85 6.21 4.29
CA GLY A 846 -48.43 6.61 5.65
C GLY A 846 -49.24 7.70 6.33
#